data_AF-A0A5C3NQQ2-F1
#
_entry.id   AF-A0A5C3NQQ2-F1
#
_cell.length_a   1.000
_cell.length_b   1.000
_cell.length_c   1.000
_cell.angle_alpha   90.00
_cell.angle_beta   90.00
_cell.angle_gamma   90.00
#
_symmetry.space_group_name_H-M   'P 1'
#
loop_
_entity.id
_entity.type
_entity.pdbx_description
1 polymer ?
#
loop_
_entity_poly.entity_id
_entity_poly.type
_entity_poly.pdbx_seq_one_letter_code
_entity_poly.pdbx_strand_id
1 'polypeptide(L)'
;SSSSSSSSSTSSDSLEEDIRVWSEIFNSDTALEEDAAIRSRPRESGDPDDLEYCVTFICLYSDSTRLTNFGSASLWPLYMYFGNQSKYTRGRPTAHAAHHMAYIPSMPDRIQDFYTDQYHESATVEVLKFLRRELIQQILLLLFDDDFMYTYVHGDVVECGDGITRRQFPRFVLHTADFMEKILLTCLKFMSKCPCPRCKIPLSKLIEMGTRADDYRRNKTRVDDNDVKWRITLARKWIFEDGMPLTSVFLDRILGPLSLTPTRSAYSIRLQEHNFNFYSLFAPDFMHEVELGVWRTIFTHYMRILHAVGGDAIQTFNKRFRQVPTFGRSTIRKFSNNVCNQGKLAARDYEDRLQCFMPVFEGLLKSKADNRMALDLTFDLATLHALGKLRMHVPKTIEALGTAAANVGSSTRTFASKVCPKYVTVELPKEQAARGRRNARMTKKGAAPTVRKRKELNCNTPKFHALRDYAVTVKQLGPLDNSTAHTGEMEHMYSKDVYARTNKVNHEAQIARRTLLAEKLRIIRTRVDRGRATRKKKLAEALERKKQKDTDPGADADNADDQVDAHAQLTSEDDEKMKLPYSSATQRYHIAKSQRKHDNVFNWLSSFGDDPALVDFHQKLKEHALARLQERGTFMPTYDSSDGYSFQDRARLVIYKEQLYWHDVLRLNWTSYDLQRSQDCVNPKNHGDIMLLAGRSDDANTHPYLYARVVRIFHINVRLYDSPMHAFERMDVLFVRWFRIDESAPGGLEHKRLHRVEFVPHGDDELEDFGFVNPADVVRGTHIIPAFAHGRLSTLLGPSMARKLAGMSDDNSDFHRHYVNFFVDRDMFMRYFGGGIGHRGVTERTTAQLDDQDDDSEWQDIVEDIPATAARFEDLLELVPEITEAGVGGALEQELEEFRAGMEVDDDTDGVGEQEDEEVVQEWEVEDEDGRPGELGLEDDALGEGLNDEYDIAGYAAP
;
A
#
# COMPACT_ATOMS: atom_id res chain seq x y z
N SER A 1 2.94 -65.34 -15.65
CA SER A 1 2.71 -66.02 -14.36
C SER A 1 3.79 -65.53 -13.42
N SER A 2 3.54 -64.83 -12.31
CA SER A 2 2.39 -64.79 -11.40
C SER A 2 2.32 -63.41 -10.74
N SER A 3 1.09 -62.98 -10.48
CA SER A 3 0.63 -61.77 -9.82
C SER A 3 1.05 -61.63 -8.35
N SER A 4 1.27 -60.39 -7.89
CA SER A 4 0.90 -59.97 -6.53
C SER A 4 0.59 -58.47 -6.51
N SER A 5 -0.68 -58.19 -6.29
CA SER A 5 -1.32 -56.91 -5.99
C SER A 5 -0.68 -56.19 -4.81
N SER A 6 -0.33 -54.91 -4.98
CA SER A 6 -0.19 -53.97 -3.85
C SER A 6 -1.37 -53.00 -3.90
N SER A 7 -2.21 -53.11 -2.89
CA SER A 7 -3.37 -52.29 -2.63
C SER A 7 -2.97 -50.86 -2.34
N SER A 8 -3.58 -49.94 -3.06
CA SER A 8 -3.64 -48.51 -2.78
C SER A 8 -4.32 -48.26 -1.43
N SER A 9 -3.56 -47.78 -0.46
CA SER A 9 -4.06 -47.04 0.68
C SER A 9 -3.36 -45.69 0.70
N THR A 10 -3.81 -44.77 -0.16
CA THR A 10 -3.62 -43.33 0.03
C THR A 10 -4.48 -42.90 1.21
N SER A 11 -3.97 -43.15 2.41
CA SER A 11 -4.45 -42.51 3.63
C SER A 11 -3.71 -41.18 3.80
N SER A 12 -4.54 -40.16 3.96
CA SER A 12 -4.31 -38.78 4.32
C SER A 12 -3.40 -38.59 5.55
N ASP A 13 -2.09 -38.56 5.32
CA ASP A 13 -1.13 -37.98 6.26
C ASP A 13 -0.22 -37.01 5.48
N SER A 14 -0.77 -35.87 5.05
CA SER A 14 0.07 -34.69 4.92
C SER A 14 0.35 -34.22 6.34
N LEU A 15 1.46 -34.67 6.91
CA LEU A 15 2.07 -34.03 8.07
C LEU A 15 2.01 -32.51 7.81
N GLU A 16 1.22 -31.78 8.60
CA GLU A 16 1.18 -30.32 8.54
C GLU A 16 2.59 -29.83 8.88
N GLU A 17 3.41 -29.65 7.85
CA GLU A 17 4.75 -29.13 8.01
C GLU A 17 4.62 -27.69 8.52
N ASP A 18 5.19 -27.41 9.69
CA ASP A 18 5.24 -26.08 10.26
C ASP A 18 5.90 -25.12 9.25
N ILE A 19 5.11 -24.23 8.65
CA ILE A 19 5.60 -23.26 7.67
C ILE A 19 6.01 -21.99 8.39
N ARG A 20 7.30 -21.64 8.33
CA ARG A 20 7.83 -20.37 8.85
C ARG A 20 7.16 -19.17 8.15
N VAL A 21 6.79 -18.17 8.94
CA VAL A 21 6.17 -16.93 8.47
C VAL A 21 7.04 -15.73 8.79
N TRP A 22 7.19 -14.83 7.82
CA TRP A 22 7.82 -13.51 8.00
C TRP A 22 6.72 -12.45 7.96
N SER A 23 6.57 -11.70 9.05
CA SER A 23 5.52 -10.68 9.18
C SER A 23 6.03 -9.36 9.72
N GLU A 24 7.04 -9.38 10.58
CA GLU A 24 7.50 -8.23 11.37
C GLU A 24 9.03 -8.16 11.35
N ILE A 25 9.60 -7.06 11.87
CA ILE A 25 11.06 -6.96 12.02
C ILE A 25 11.54 -7.92 13.10
N PHE A 26 10.87 -7.98 14.25
CA PHE A 26 11.32 -8.80 15.38
C PHE A 26 11.27 -10.32 15.14
N ASN A 27 10.63 -10.80 14.07
CA ASN A 27 10.67 -12.22 13.67
C ASN A 27 11.49 -12.48 12.39
N SER A 28 12.26 -11.49 11.93
CA SER A 28 13.13 -11.59 10.77
C SER A 28 14.46 -12.28 11.08
N ASP A 29 15.21 -12.67 10.04
CA ASP A 29 16.53 -13.30 10.23
C ASP A 29 17.49 -12.38 10.98
N THR A 30 17.57 -11.09 10.62
CA THR A 30 18.46 -10.13 11.29
C THR A 30 18.11 -9.96 12.76
N ALA A 31 16.82 -9.88 13.11
CA ALA A 31 16.42 -9.74 14.50
C ALA A 31 16.78 -10.98 15.34
N LEU A 32 16.55 -12.18 14.79
CA LEU A 32 16.87 -13.44 15.47
C LEU A 32 18.39 -13.64 15.61
N GLU A 33 19.17 -13.25 14.61
CA GLU A 33 20.63 -13.28 14.66
C GLU A 33 21.19 -12.33 15.73
N GLU A 34 20.67 -11.11 15.82
CA GLU A 34 21.08 -10.13 16.85
C GLU A 34 20.67 -10.57 18.26
N ASP A 35 19.45 -11.10 18.44
CA ASP A 35 19.00 -11.64 19.74
C ASP A 35 19.87 -12.84 20.16
N ALA A 36 20.15 -13.77 19.26
CA ALA A 36 21.05 -14.89 19.52
C ALA A 36 22.48 -14.41 19.86
N ALA A 37 22.99 -13.40 19.15
CA ALA A 37 24.30 -12.82 19.43
C ALA A 37 24.36 -12.21 20.84
N ILE A 38 23.34 -11.45 21.25
CA ILE A 38 23.26 -10.90 22.61
C ILE A 38 23.16 -11.99 23.67
N ARG A 39 22.29 -12.99 23.47
CA ARG A 39 22.13 -14.11 24.42
C ARG A 39 23.38 -14.97 24.56
N SER A 40 24.23 -15.01 23.53
CA SER A 40 25.49 -15.76 23.56
C SER A 40 26.64 -15.05 24.31
N ARG A 41 26.50 -13.75 24.60
CA ARG A 41 27.53 -12.98 25.28
C ARG A 41 27.56 -13.28 26.78
N PRO A 42 28.72 -13.11 27.45
CA PRO A 42 28.78 -13.12 28.91
C PRO A 42 27.83 -12.04 29.48
N ARG A 43 27.19 -12.37 30.61
CA ARG A 43 26.37 -11.40 31.36
C ARG A 43 27.26 -10.28 31.91
N GLU A 44 26.74 -9.07 31.93
CA GLU A 44 27.35 -7.91 32.56
C GLU A 44 27.54 -8.16 34.06
N SER A 45 28.66 -7.66 34.59
CA SER A 45 29.04 -7.88 35.98
C SER A 45 28.03 -7.24 36.93
N GLY A 46 27.49 -8.02 37.86
CA GLY A 46 26.57 -7.54 38.90
C GLY A 46 25.09 -7.68 38.52
N ASP A 47 24.77 -8.16 37.32
CA ASP A 47 23.39 -8.49 36.97
C ASP A 47 22.90 -9.71 37.76
N PRO A 48 21.64 -9.68 38.25
CA PRO A 48 20.97 -10.88 38.77
C PRO A 48 20.94 -12.00 37.74
N ASP A 49 20.97 -13.27 38.17
CA ASP A 49 20.96 -14.42 37.26
C ASP A 49 19.66 -14.53 36.44
N ASP A 50 18.56 -14.01 36.98
CA ASP A 50 17.22 -14.04 36.39
C ASP A 50 16.91 -12.82 35.50
N LEU A 51 17.79 -11.82 35.42
CA LEU A 51 17.57 -10.63 34.58
C LEU A 51 17.56 -11.02 33.08
N GLU A 52 16.46 -10.77 32.38
CA GLU A 52 16.37 -11.10 30.96
C GLU A 52 17.15 -10.10 30.11
N TYR A 53 17.82 -10.59 29.05
CA TYR A 53 18.49 -9.76 28.06
C TYR A 53 17.63 -9.70 26.81
N CYS A 54 17.38 -8.50 26.29
CA CYS A 54 16.61 -8.32 25.08
C CYS A 54 17.22 -7.25 24.17
N VAL A 55 16.89 -7.35 22.88
CA VAL A 55 17.35 -6.40 21.87
C VAL A 55 16.28 -5.36 21.59
N THR A 56 16.69 -4.10 21.55
CA THR A 56 15.86 -2.97 21.13
C THR A 56 16.27 -2.58 19.72
N PHE A 57 15.46 -2.94 18.74
CA PHE A 57 15.74 -2.70 17.33
C PHE A 57 15.48 -1.25 16.96
N ILE A 58 16.50 -0.55 16.47
CA ILE A 58 16.42 0.84 16.03
C ILE A 58 16.28 0.87 14.51
N CYS A 59 15.20 1.49 14.05
CA CYS A 59 14.95 1.80 12.64
C CYS A 59 14.95 3.33 12.46
N LEU A 60 15.86 3.83 11.64
CA LEU A 60 15.95 5.25 11.32
C LEU A 60 15.29 5.55 9.98
N TYR A 61 14.69 6.72 9.87
CA TYR A 61 14.26 7.31 8.61
C TYR A 61 14.81 8.72 8.51
N SER A 62 15.39 9.07 7.36
CA SER A 62 15.79 10.45 7.09
C SER A 62 15.66 10.78 5.62
N ASP A 63 14.88 11.81 5.33
CA ASP A 63 14.64 12.28 3.97
C ASP A 63 14.30 13.77 3.98
N SER A 64 14.68 14.50 2.94
CA SER A 64 14.43 15.94 2.89
C SER A 64 13.02 16.23 2.36
N THR A 65 12.30 17.16 3.01
CA THR A 65 10.95 17.54 2.61
C THR A 65 10.80 19.06 2.43
N ARG A 66 10.03 19.47 1.42
CA ARG A 66 9.65 20.88 1.24
C ARG A 66 8.44 21.20 2.11
N LEU A 67 8.49 22.34 2.80
CA LEU A 67 7.44 22.77 3.74
C LEU A 67 6.37 23.67 3.08
N THR A 68 6.66 24.19 1.89
CA THR A 68 5.78 25.11 1.15
C THR A 68 5.70 24.75 -0.33
N ASN A 69 4.54 24.97 -0.93
CA ASN A 69 4.36 24.85 -2.39
C ASN A 69 5.07 25.96 -3.17
N PHE A 70 5.23 27.13 -2.56
CA PHE A 70 5.95 28.29 -3.10
C PHE A 70 6.96 28.78 -2.05
N GLY A 71 8.20 29.00 -2.46
CA GLY A 71 9.30 29.37 -1.58
C GLY A 71 10.27 28.22 -1.30
N SER A 72 11.38 28.54 -0.65
CA SER A 72 12.54 27.65 -0.46
C SER A 72 12.58 26.93 0.89
N ALA A 73 11.51 27.02 1.68
CA ALA A 73 11.45 26.42 3.01
C ALA A 73 11.48 24.87 2.90
N SER A 74 12.47 24.27 3.55
CA SER A 74 12.66 22.82 3.61
C SER A 74 12.96 22.37 5.04
N LEU A 75 12.85 21.07 5.26
CA LEU A 75 13.15 20.40 6.52
C LEU A 75 13.76 19.04 6.20
N TRP A 76 14.84 18.68 6.91
CA TRP A 76 15.38 17.32 6.81
C TRP A 76 15.32 16.65 8.19
N PRO A 77 14.21 15.98 8.51
CA PRO A 77 14.08 15.27 9.77
C PRO A 77 14.87 13.96 9.82
N LEU A 78 15.25 13.58 11.02
CA LEU A 78 15.66 12.22 11.39
C LEU A 78 14.62 11.66 12.36
N TYR A 79 13.86 10.67 11.91
CA TYR A 79 12.89 9.94 12.71
C TYR A 79 13.46 8.60 13.17
N MET A 80 13.13 8.19 14.39
CA MET A 80 13.45 6.89 14.96
C MET A 80 12.17 6.12 15.26
N TYR A 81 12.19 4.83 14.93
CA TYR A 81 11.15 3.87 15.26
C TYR A 81 11.77 2.65 15.94
N PHE A 82 10.98 1.98 16.77
CA PHE A 82 11.37 0.71 17.38
C PHE A 82 10.87 -0.48 16.55
N GLY A 83 11.79 -1.30 16.03
CA GLY A 83 11.46 -2.50 15.24
C GLY A 83 10.75 -3.61 16.04
N ASN A 84 10.77 -3.51 17.37
CA ASN A 84 9.99 -4.37 18.28
C ASN A 84 8.49 -4.07 18.22
N GLN A 85 8.09 -2.89 17.75
CA GLN A 85 6.67 -2.54 17.56
C GLN A 85 6.16 -3.05 16.22
N SER A 86 4.92 -3.54 16.23
CA SER A 86 4.25 -3.97 15.00
C SER A 86 4.25 -2.87 13.95
N LYS A 87 4.52 -3.24 12.71
CA LYS A 87 4.47 -2.34 11.56
C LYS A 87 3.12 -1.66 11.36
N TYR A 88 2.01 -2.27 11.80
CA TYR A 88 0.70 -1.63 11.73
C TYR A 88 0.60 -0.43 12.70
N THR A 89 1.29 -0.50 13.84
CA THR A 89 1.41 0.63 14.77
C THR A 89 2.38 1.68 14.21
N ARG A 90 3.54 1.26 13.71
CA ARG A 90 4.54 2.18 13.12
C ARG A 90 4.00 2.92 11.90
N GLY A 91 3.26 2.23 11.03
CA GLY A 91 2.65 2.79 9.83
C GLY A 91 1.37 3.60 10.07
N ARG A 92 0.94 3.78 11.33
CA ARG A 92 -0.25 4.57 11.69
C ARG A 92 0.20 5.86 12.39
N PRO A 93 0.21 7.02 11.70
CA PRO A 93 0.68 8.29 12.30
C PRO A 93 -0.06 8.68 13.58
N THR A 94 -1.35 8.33 13.70
CA THR A 94 -2.15 8.58 14.92
C THR A 94 -1.74 7.71 16.12
N ALA A 95 -0.92 6.67 15.92
CA ALA A 95 -0.30 5.92 17.02
C ALA A 95 0.91 6.66 17.62
N HIS A 96 1.47 7.64 16.90
CA HIS A 96 2.62 8.43 17.34
C HIS A 96 3.85 7.59 17.72
N ALA A 97 4.11 6.55 16.92
CA ALA A 97 5.25 5.66 17.08
C ALA A 97 6.58 6.24 16.56
N ALA A 98 6.54 7.37 15.85
CA ALA A 98 7.71 8.07 15.34
C ALA A 98 8.31 8.99 16.41
N HIS A 99 9.61 8.83 16.69
CA HIS A 99 10.35 9.71 17.58
C HIS A 99 11.20 10.69 16.75
N HIS A 100 10.99 11.99 16.94
CA HIS A 100 11.75 13.03 16.25
C HIS A 100 13.11 13.24 16.93
N MET A 101 14.17 12.69 16.35
CA MET A 101 15.52 12.73 16.95
C MET A 101 16.23 14.04 16.66
N ALA A 102 16.20 14.49 15.40
CA ALA A 102 16.91 15.69 14.96
C ALA A 102 16.30 16.30 13.70
N TYR A 103 16.65 17.56 13.44
CA TYR A 103 16.43 18.23 12.17
C TYR A 103 17.78 18.64 11.59
N ILE A 104 18.20 17.98 10.51
CA ILE A 104 19.48 18.17 9.84
C ILE A 104 19.45 19.52 9.11
N PRO A 105 20.27 20.51 9.50
CA PRO A 105 20.33 21.79 8.80
C PRO A 105 20.93 21.63 7.41
N SER A 106 20.51 22.51 6.50
CA SER A 106 21.26 22.75 5.26
C SER A 106 22.57 23.47 5.55
N MET A 107 23.52 23.41 4.60
CA MET A 107 24.71 24.25 4.66
C MET A 107 24.30 25.73 4.76
N PRO A 108 24.84 26.52 5.71
CA PRO A 108 24.49 27.93 5.85
C PRO A 108 24.85 28.74 4.60
N ASP A 109 24.00 29.69 4.20
CA ASP A 109 24.24 30.55 3.02
C ASP A 109 25.56 31.32 3.11
N ARG A 110 25.97 31.70 4.32
CA ARG A 110 27.23 32.42 4.58
C ARG A 110 28.48 31.54 4.60
N ILE A 111 28.38 30.24 4.28
CA ILE A 111 29.55 29.37 4.28
C ILE A 111 30.63 29.85 3.30
N GLN A 112 30.22 30.45 2.17
CA GLN A 112 31.14 30.98 1.19
C GLN A 112 31.92 32.19 1.73
N ASP A 113 31.23 33.08 2.45
CA ASP A 113 31.82 34.23 3.11
C ASP A 113 32.81 33.77 4.18
N PHE A 114 32.38 32.86 5.06
CA PHE A 114 33.24 32.28 6.09
C PHE A 114 34.50 31.64 5.49
N TYR A 115 34.35 30.83 4.44
CA TYR A 115 35.48 30.19 3.79
C TYR A 115 36.43 31.21 3.16
N THR A 116 35.89 32.24 2.50
CA THR A 116 36.69 33.31 1.88
C THR A 116 37.43 34.14 2.92
N ASP A 117 36.80 34.44 4.06
CA ASP A 117 37.42 35.18 5.15
C ASP A 117 38.58 34.38 5.80
N GLN A 118 38.43 33.07 5.95
CA GLN A 118 39.44 32.22 6.57
C GLN A 118 40.60 31.85 5.64
N TYR A 119 40.31 31.56 4.37
CA TYR A 119 41.29 31.01 3.42
C TYR A 119 41.69 31.99 2.29
N HIS A 120 41.10 33.18 2.25
CA HIS A 120 41.34 34.20 1.22
C HIS A 120 41.03 33.76 -0.22
N GLU A 121 40.20 32.72 -0.36
CA GLU A 121 39.72 32.20 -1.63
C GLU A 121 38.29 31.67 -1.49
N SER A 122 37.55 31.62 -2.59
CA SER A 122 36.21 31.04 -2.62
C SER A 122 36.25 29.51 -2.55
N ALA A 123 35.40 28.91 -1.72
CA ALA A 123 35.23 27.46 -1.72
C ALA A 123 34.76 26.99 -3.10
N THR A 124 35.36 25.91 -3.60
CA THR A 124 34.92 25.28 -4.85
C THR A 124 33.67 24.44 -4.63
N VAL A 125 32.94 24.15 -5.70
CA VAL A 125 31.77 23.25 -5.67
C VAL A 125 32.11 21.89 -5.04
N GLU A 126 33.30 21.35 -5.30
CA GLU A 126 33.73 20.07 -4.72
C GLU A 126 34.01 20.17 -3.22
N VAL A 127 34.53 21.32 -2.74
CA VAL A 127 34.68 21.60 -1.31
C VAL A 127 33.31 21.69 -0.64
N LEU A 128 32.35 22.43 -1.21
CA LEU A 128 30.99 22.52 -0.67
C LEU A 128 30.29 21.15 -0.61
N LYS A 129 30.44 20.33 -1.67
CA LYS A 129 29.97 18.94 -1.70
C LYS A 129 30.62 18.06 -0.63
N PHE A 130 31.90 18.27 -0.33
CA PHE A 130 32.60 17.57 0.74
C PHE A 130 32.10 18.01 2.11
N LEU A 131 31.99 19.32 2.36
CA LEU A 131 31.47 19.88 3.61
C LEU A 131 30.05 19.43 3.92
N ARG A 132 29.16 19.40 2.93
CA ARG A 132 27.78 18.90 3.11
C ARG A 132 27.75 17.44 3.57
N ARG A 133 28.63 16.59 3.01
CA ARG A 133 28.74 15.19 3.44
C ARG A 133 29.30 15.07 4.85
N GLU A 134 30.33 15.85 5.18
CA GLU A 134 30.88 15.86 6.55
C GLU A 134 29.84 16.36 7.56
N LEU A 135 29.05 17.40 7.24
CA LEU A 135 28.02 17.95 8.13
C LEU A 135 27.04 16.88 8.59
N ILE A 136 26.48 16.09 7.66
CA ILE A 136 25.53 15.02 7.98
C ILE A 136 26.17 14.00 8.93
N GLN A 137 27.42 13.60 8.67
CA GLN A 137 28.12 12.62 9.51
C GLN A 137 28.48 13.20 10.88
N GLN A 138 28.83 14.49 10.97
CA GLN A 138 29.06 15.16 12.26
C GLN A 138 27.79 15.24 13.10
N ILE A 139 26.63 15.50 12.48
CA ILE A 139 25.34 15.51 13.18
C ILE A 139 25.02 14.10 13.73
N LEU A 140 25.23 13.05 12.94
CA LEU A 140 25.05 11.68 13.43
C LEU A 140 26.02 11.34 14.59
N LEU A 141 27.24 11.86 14.59
CA LEU A 141 28.17 11.70 15.71
C LEU A 141 27.71 12.39 17.00
N LEU A 142 26.96 13.49 16.90
CA LEU A 142 26.34 14.13 18.07
C LEU A 142 25.24 13.26 18.68
N LEU A 143 24.57 12.44 17.86
CA LEU A 143 23.53 11.51 18.32
C LEU A 143 24.12 10.18 18.81
N PHE A 144 25.25 9.76 18.24
CA PHE A 144 26.01 8.60 18.69
C PHE A 144 27.06 9.04 19.71
N ASP A 145 26.59 9.67 20.78
CA ASP A 145 27.42 10.14 21.88
C ASP A 145 27.96 8.97 22.72
N ASP A 146 28.80 9.29 23.70
CA ASP A 146 29.47 8.27 24.51
C ASP A 146 28.48 7.53 25.43
N ASP A 147 27.40 8.17 25.86
CA ASP A 147 26.34 7.57 26.69
C ASP A 147 25.50 6.55 25.89
N PHE A 148 25.12 6.92 24.67
CA PHE A 148 24.47 6.00 23.74
C PHE A 148 25.37 4.80 23.43
N MET A 149 26.66 5.05 23.17
CA MET A 149 27.62 3.98 22.86
C MET A 149 27.87 3.07 24.06
N TYR A 150 27.91 3.61 25.28
CA TYR A 150 27.94 2.81 26.50
C TYR A 150 26.72 1.89 26.58
N THR A 151 25.52 2.44 26.36
CA THR A 151 24.27 1.68 26.32
C THR A 151 24.25 0.65 25.19
N TYR A 152 24.83 0.97 24.04
CA TYR A 152 24.95 0.05 22.91
C TYR A 152 25.80 -1.18 23.27
N VAL A 153 26.91 -0.99 23.99
CA VAL A 153 27.83 -2.06 24.35
C VAL A 153 27.33 -2.88 25.55
N HIS A 154 26.88 -2.20 26.60
CA HIS A 154 26.58 -2.78 27.93
C HIS A 154 25.08 -2.95 28.21
N GLY A 155 24.22 -2.36 27.38
CA GLY A 155 22.78 -2.32 27.61
C GLY A 155 22.39 -1.45 28.81
N ASP A 156 21.09 -1.18 28.93
CA ASP A 156 20.53 -0.49 30.09
C ASP A 156 19.40 -1.31 30.74
N VAL A 157 19.25 -1.21 32.05
CA VAL A 157 18.26 -1.97 32.82
C VAL A 157 16.97 -1.18 32.89
N VAL A 158 15.94 -1.69 32.23
CA VAL A 158 14.66 -1.00 32.07
C VAL A 158 13.52 -1.90 32.55
N GLU A 159 12.61 -1.34 33.34
CA GLU A 159 11.33 -1.96 33.64
C GLU A 159 10.42 -1.83 32.41
N CYS A 160 10.12 -2.96 31.76
CA CYS A 160 9.28 -2.98 30.57
C CYS A 160 7.79 -2.78 30.93
N GLY A 161 6.96 -2.52 29.92
CA GLY A 161 5.52 -2.26 30.11
C GLY A 161 4.71 -3.45 30.66
N ASP A 162 5.29 -4.65 30.67
CA ASP A 162 4.73 -5.86 31.30
C ASP A 162 5.16 -6.01 32.78
N GLY A 163 5.88 -5.03 33.34
CA GLY A 163 6.39 -5.04 34.71
C GLY A 163 7.65 -5.89 34.91
N ILE A 164 8.20 -6.48 33.84
CA ILE A 164 9.42 -7.30 33.91
C ILE A 164 10.63 -6.42 33.60
N THR A 165 11.59 -6.42 34.52
CA THR A 165 12.88 -5.73 34.32
C THR A 165 13.76 -6.52 33.35
N ARG A 166 14.29 -5.83 32.34
CA ARG A 166 15.18 -6.43 31.32
C ARG A 166 16.37 -5.52 31.05
N ARG A 167 17.52 -6.12 30.73
CA ARG A 167 18.65 -5.40 30.16
C ARG A 167 18.47 -5.29 28.65
N GLN A 168 18.26 -4.08 28.16
CA GLN A 168 17.98 -3.78 26.77
C GLN A 168 19.23 -3.34 26.02
N PHE A 169 19.53 -3.95 24.88
CA PHE A 169 20.65 -3.60 24.01
C PHE A 169 20.14 -2.96 22.71
N PRO A 170 20.38 -1.66 22.47
CA PRO A 170 19.95 -1.01 21.23
C PRO A 170 20.75 -1.51 20.02
N ARG A 171 20.10 -1.87 18.92
CA ARG A 171 20.75 -2.33 17.68
C ARG A 171 20.15 -1.67 16.45
N PHE A 172 20.97 -0.97 15.66
CA PHE A 172 20.54 -0.47 14.35
C PHE A 172 20.32 -1.63 13.39
N VAL A 173 19.11 -1.72 12.83
CA VAL A 173 18.77 -2.77 11.85
C VAL A 173 18.35 -2.20 10.49
N LEU A 174 17.95 -0.93 10.45
CA LEU A 174 17.44 -0.29 9.24
C LEU A 174 17.68 1.22 9.28
N HIS A 175 18.15 1.77 8.16
CA HIS A 175 18.12 3.22 7.89
C HIS A 175 17.47 3.45 6.53
N THR A 176 16.19 3.83 6.57
CA THR A 176 15.37 4.11 5.40
C THR A 176 15.61 5.54 4.91
N ALA A 177 15.80 5.67 3.61
CA ALA A 177 15.88 6.94 2.89
C ALA A 177 15.59 6.66 1.41
N ASP A 178 15.51 7.67 0.57
CA ASP A 178 15.47 7.49 -0.88
C ASP A 178 16.86 7.08 -1.43
N PHE A 179 17.01 6.91 -2.75
CA PHE A 179 18.32 6.51 -3.30
C PHE A 179 19.40 7.59 -3.12
N MET A 180 19.07 8.87 -3.30
CA MET A 180 20.05 9.94 -3.24
C MET A 180 20.59 10.11 -1.82
N GLU A 181 19.70 10.05 -0.84
CA GLU A 181 19.98 10.22 0.57
C GLU A 181 20.74 8.99 1.10
N LYS A 182 20.40 7.77 0.62
CA LYS A 182 21.22 6.56 0.87
C LYS A 182 22.66 6.74 0.42
N ILE A 183 22.90 7.32 -0.76
CA ILE A 183 24.26 7.53 -1.28
C ILE A 183 25.03 8.54 -0.41
N LEU A 184 24.37 9.59 0.09
CA LEU A 184 24.97 10.56 1.01
C LEU A 184 25.32 9.92 2.36
N LEU A 185 24.37 9.18 2.96
CA LEU A 185 24.54 8.49 4.23
C LEU A 185 25.61 7.40 4.17
N THR A 186 25.73 6.72 3.02
CA THR A 186 26.75 5.69 2.79
C THR A 186 28.13 6.23 2.42
N CYS A 187 28.28 7.56 2.31
CA CYS A 187 29.51 8.22 1.89
C CYS A 187 30.02 7.75 0.52
N LEU A 188 29.09 7.44 -0.42
CA LEU A 188 29.41 6.99 -1.76
C LEU A 188 29.31 8.13 -2.80
N LYS A 189 30.01 7.96 -3.92
CA LYS A 189 29.93 8.84 -5.08
C LYS A 189 28.71 8.45 -5.93
N PHE A 190 27.81 9.42 -6.12
CA PHE A 190 26.60 9.26 -6.92
C PHE A 190 26.90 8.78 -8.35
N MET A 191 26.13 7.79 -8.81
CA MET A 191 26.19 7.21 -10.17
C MET A 191 27.61 6.93 -10.70
N SER A 192 28.54 6.56 -9.81
CA SER A 192 29.93 6.27 -10.16
C SER A 192 30.13 4.79 -10.55
N LYS A 193 31.38 4.32 -10.65
CA LYS A 193 31.76 2.98 -11.12
C LYS A 193 30.95 1.87 -10.46
N CYS A 194 30.74 1.94 -9.14
CA CYS A 194 29.94 1.00 -8.35
C CYS A 194 28.81 1.74 -7.61
N PRO A 195 27.67 1.99 -8.26
CA PRO A 195 26.64 2.90 -7.74
C PRO A 195 25.71 2.27 -6.70
N CYS A 196 25.75 0.94 -6.52
CA CYS A 196 24.90 0.25 -5.55
C CYS A 196 25.43 0.46 -4.11
N PRO A 197 24.58 0.83 -3.13
CA PRO A 197 24.98 0.96 -1.73
C PRO A 197 25.20 -0.39 -1.03
N ARG A 198 24.74 -1.49 -1.61
CA ARG A 198 24.84 -2.84 -1.02
C ARG A 198 25.95 -3.70 -1.61
N CYS A 199 26.25 -3.57 -2.91
CA CYS A 199 27.25 -4.39 -3.59
C CYS A 199 28.16 -3.59 -4.52
N LYS A 200 29.26 -4.23 -4.95
CA LYS A 200 30.31 -3.62 -5.79
C LYS A 200 30.04 -3.80 -7.29
N ILE A 201 28.78 -3.91 -7.72
CA ILE A 201 28.43 -4.12 -9.14
C ILE A 201 28.83 -2.90 -9.99
N PRO A 202 29.41 -3.08 -11.18
CA PRO A 202 29.67 -1.97 -12.09
C PRO A 202 28.39 -1.36 -12.69
N LEU A 203 28.36 -0.04 -12.90
CA LEU A 203 27.23 0.69 -13.52
C LEU A 203 26.80 0.08 -14.86
N SER A 204 27.75 -0.27 -15.74
CA SER A 204 27.46 -0.86 -17.05
C SER A 204 26.86 -2.27 -17.00
N LYS A 205 26.80 -2.88 -15.81
CA LYS A 205 26.32 -4.25 -15.57
C LYS A 205 24.97 -4.31 -14.87
N LEU A 206 24.36 -3.17 -14.54
CA LEU A 206 23.06 -3.13 -13.87
C LEU A 206 21.93 -3.74 -14.71
N ILE A 207 21.94 -3.56 -16.04
CA ILE A 207 20.95 -4.17 -16.95
C ILE A 207 20.95 -5.71 -16.95
N GLU A 208 22.04 -6.33 -16.50
CA GLU A 208 22.17 -7.78 -16.40
C GLU A 208 21.40 -8.34 -15.17
N MET A 209 20.62 -7.51 -14.46
CA MET A 209 19.79 -7.90 -13.31
C MET A 209 19.01 -9.20 -13.55
N GLY A 210 19.12 -10.14 -12.61
CA GLY A 210 18.41 -11.42 -12.67
C GLY A 210 19.09 -12.49 -13.54
N THR A 211 20.30 -12.23 -14.05
CA THR A 211 21.14 -13.27 -14.69
C THR A 211 22.04 -13.97 -13.67
N ARG A 212 22.52 -15.17 -13.99
CA ARG A 212 23.53 -15.87 -13.15
C ARG A 212 24.81 -15.05 -12.94
N ALA A 213 25.21 -14.26 -13.94
CA ALA A 213 26.38 -13.38 -13.83
C ALA A 213 26.13 -12.21 -12.86
N ASP A 214 24.90 -11.69 -12.83
CA ASP A 214 24.46 -10.73 -11.82
C ASP A 214 24.51 -11.33 -10.41
N ASP A 215 23.93 -12.52 -10.21
CA ASP A 215 23.92 -13.19 -8.91
C ASP A 215 25.36 -13.37 -8.35
N TYR A 216 26.33 -13.79 -9.18
CA TYR A 216 27.73 -13.90 -8.76
C TYR A 216 28.36 -12.54 -8.38
N ARG A 217 28.00 -11.46 -9.08
CA ARG A 217 28.54 -10.12 -8.77
C ARG A 217 27.92 -9.53 -7.51
N ARG A 218 26.64 -9.80 -7.23
CA ARG A 218 25.94 -9.34 -6.01
C ARG A 218 26.53 -9.91 -4.74
N ASN A 219 27.04 -11.14 -4.79
CA ASN A 219 27.76 -11.76 -3.67
C ASN A 219 29.00 -10.95 -3.23
N LYS A 220 29.48 -10.01 -4.07
CA LYS A 220 30.51 -9.03 -3.68
C LYS A 220 29.86 -7.85 -2.97
N THR A 221 29.36 -8.08 -1.77
CA THR A 221 28.76 -7.06 -0.91
C THR A 221 29.79 -6.01 -0.50
N ARG A 222 29.31 -4.82 -0.15
CA ARG A 222 30.14 -3.79 0.49
C ARG A 222 30.39 -4.19 1.94
N VAL A 223 31.62 -3.98 2.38
CA VAL A 223 32.09 -4.30 3.74
C VAL A 223 32.85 -3.08 4.23
N ASP A 224 32.55 -2.65 5.45
CA ASP A 224 33.31 -1.61 6.15
C ASP A 224 34.59 -2.19 6.79
N ASP A 225 35.57 -2.50 5.96
CA ASP A 225 36.81 -3.18 6.35
C ASP A 225 38.01 -2.22 6.53
N ASN A 226 39.14 -2.78 6.93
CA ASN A 226 40.39 -2.05 7.10
C ASN A 226 40.93 -1.48 5.77
N ASP A 227 40.61 -2.05 4.60
CA ASP A 227 41.02 -1.49 3.30
C ASP A 227 40.24 -0.19 3.03
N VAL A 228 38.91 -0.19 3.23
CA VAL A 228 38.09 1.03 3.13
C VAL A 228 38.59 2.11 4.09
N LYS A 229 38.83 1.76 5.36
CA LYS A 229 39.36 2.68 6.37
C LYS A 229 40.71 3.26 5.96
N TRP A 230 41.62 2.42 5.48
CA TRP A 230 42.95 2.84 5.03
C TRP A 230 42.86 3.78 3.82
N ARG A 231 42.04 3.47 2.81
CA ARG A 231 41.84 4.31 1.63
C ARG A 231 41.34 5.71 2.01
N ILE A 232 40.33 5.78 2.89
CA ILE A 232 39.76 7.05 3.36
C ILE A 232 40.81 7.82 4.19
N THR A 233 41.53 7.15 5.09
CA THR A 233 42.57 7.77 5.90
C THR A 233 43.69 8.36 5.04
N LEU A 234 44.15 7.61 4.04
CA LEU A 234 45.17 8.07 3.10
C LEU A 234 44.68 9.25 2.25
N ALA A 235 43.44 9.17 1.73
CA ALA A 235 42.84 10.27 0.98
C ALA A 235 42.75 11.55 1.82
N ARG A 236 42.33 11.44 3.09
CA ARG A 236 42.26 12.58 4.00
C ARG A 236 43.64 13.15 4.33
N LYS A 237 44.65 12.30 4.53
CA LYS A 237 46.03 12.74 4.69
C LYS A 237 46.46 13.62 3.51
N TRP A 238 46.23 13.16 2.28
CA TRP A 238 46.58 13.93 1.09
C TRP A 238 45.82 15.25 0.99
N ILE A 239 44.54 15.28 1.36
CA ILE A 239 43.72 16.48 1.30
C ILE A 239 44.15 17.51 2.36
N PHE A 240 44.27 17.09 3.63
CA PHE A 240 44.44 18.01 4.75
C PHE A 240 45.90 18.27 5.14
N GLU A 241 46.81 17.31 4.94
CA GLU A 241 48.24 17.48 5.28
C GLU A 241 49.05 17.89 4.05
N ASP A 242 48.80 17.27 2.88
CA ASP A 242 49.57 17.52 1.65
C ASP A 242 48.93 18.56 0.71
N GLY A 243 47.75 19.11 1.06
CA GLY A 243 47.06 20.15 0.29
C GLY A 243 46.54 19.71 -1.08
N MET A 244 46.28 18.41 -1.27
CA MET A 244 45.82 17.87 -2.55
C MET A 244 44.36 18.27 -2.84
N PRO A 245 44.05 18.79 -4.05
CA PRO A 245 42.68 19.17 -4.39
C PRO A 245 41.76 17.95 -4.48
N LEU A 246 40.49 18.11 -4.11
CA LEU A 246 39.46 17.05 -4.16
C LEU A 246 39.21 16.47 -5.56
N THR A 247 39.60 17.20 -6.61
CA THR A 247 39.54 16.78 -8.03
C THR A 247 40.76 15.99 -8.49
N SER A 248 41.72 15.71 -7.60
CA SER A 248 42.96 15.02 -7.94
C SER A 248 42.74 13.62 -8.51
N VAL A 249 43.46 13.33 -9.61
CA VAL A 249 43.49 12.00 -10.23
C VAL A 249 44.01 10.92 -9.27
N PHE A 250 44.88 11.30 -8.32
CA PHE A 250 45.38 10.36 -7.31
C PHE A 250 44.27 9.92 -6.34
N LEU A 251 43.38 10.85 -5.94
CA LEU A 251 42.22 10.54 -5.11
C LEU A 251 41.25 9.63 -5.88
N ASP A 252 40.95 9.94 -7.14
CA ASP A 252 40.06 9.11 -7.97
C ASP A 252 40.65 7.70 -8.20
N ARG A 253 41.97 7.56 -8.31
CA ARG A 253 42.62 6.26 -8.47
C ARG A 253 42.44 5.36 -7.24
N ILE A 254 42.41 5.92 -6.02
CA ILE A 254 42.26 5.15 -4.79
C ILE A 254 40.80 4.91 -4.42
N LEU A 255 39.96 5.95 -4.49
CA LEU A 255 38.56 5.90 -4.04
C LEU A 255 37.60 5.48 -5.15
N GLY A 256 37.87 5.88 -6.39
CA GLY A 256 37.01 5.68 -7.55
C GLY A 256 36.68 4.22 -7.88
N PRO A 257 37.59 3.24 -7.78
CA PRO A 257 37.28 1.83 -8.04
C PRO A 257 36.14 1.26 -7.19
N LEU A 258 35.90 1.82 -6.00
CA LEU A 258 34.84 1.42 -5.08
C LEU A 258 33.76 2.51 -4.92
N SER A 259 33.85 3.60 -5.70
CA SER A 259 32.99 4.78 -5.62
C SER A 259 32.92 5.39 -4.22
N LEU A 260 34.02 5.35 -3.48
CA LEU A 260 34.14 5.94 -2.15
C LEU A 260 34.30 7.47 -2.24
N THR A 261 34.02 8.14 -1.14
CA THR A 261 34.37 9.55 -0.91
C THR A 261 35.40 9.66 0.22
N PRO A 262 36.09 10.79 0.40
CA PRO A 262 37.02 10.98 1.53
C PRO A 262 36.30 11.23 2.87
N THR A 263 34.96 11.18 2.89
CA THR A 263 34.13 11.36 4.08
C THR A 263 34.17 10.11 4.97
N ARG A 264 34.24 10.31 6.29
CA ARG A 264 34.15 9.22 7.27
C ARG A 264 32.71 9.07 7.74
N SER A 265 32.17 7.85 7.66
CA SER A 265 30.83 7.57 8.19
C SER A 265 30.83 7.60 9.73
N ALA A 266 29.80 8.20 10.33
CA ALA A 266 29.57 8.19 11.77
C ALA A 266 29.43 6.76 12.31
N TYR A 267 28.73 5.90 11.56
CA TYR A 267 28.61 4.48 11.89
C TYR A 267 29.97 3.78 11.89
N SER A 268 30.80 4.02 10.88
CA SER A 268 32.15 3.43 10.81
C SER A 268 33.02 3.88 11.99
N ILE A 269 32.96 5.17 12.34
CA ILE A 269 33.73 5.73 13.46
C ILE A 269 33.35 5.07 14.79
N ARG A 270 32.06 4.86 15.06
CA ARG A 270 31.57 4.38 16.36
C ARG A 270 31.35 2.86 16.45
N LEU A 271 31.06 2.19 15.34
CA LEU A 271 30.56 0.80 15.35
C LEU A 271 31.47 -0.20 14.64
N GLN A 272 32.45 0.25 13.85
CA GLN A 272 33.35 -0.69 13.14
C GLN A 272 34.10 -1.61 14.10
N GLU A 273 34.52 -1.10 15.26
CA GLU A 273 35.20 -1.90 16.30
C GLU A 273 34.31 -2.97 16.94
N HIS A 274 33.00 -2.84 16.77
CA HIS A 274 31.99 -3.80 17.20
C HIS A 274 31.54 -4.74 16.07
N ASN A 275 32.36 -4.88 15.01
CA ASN A 275 32.12 -5.75 13.86
C ASN A 275 30.83 -5.41 13.08
N PHE A 276 30.45 -4.14 13.07
CA PHE A 276 29.23 -3.66 12.42
C PHE A 276 29.50 -3.18 10.98
N ASN A 277 28.79 -3.77 10.00
CA ASN A 277 28.87 -3.33 8.61
C ASN A 277 27.68 -2.43 8.24
N PHE A 278 27.88 -1.12 8.33
CA PHE A 278 26.78 -0.14 8.18
C PHE A 278 26.14 -0.12 6.79
N TYR A 279 26.79 -0.63 5.73
CA TYR A 279 26.18 -0.77 4.41
C TYR A 279 24.93 -1.67 4.42
N SER A 280 24.81 -2.57 5.39
CA SER A 280 23.67 -3.47 5.56
C SER A 280 22.37 -2.75 5.99
N LEU A 281 22.47 -1.56 6.58
CA LEU A 281 21.33 -0.78 7.05
C LEU A 281 20.41 -0.28 5.92
N PHE A 282 20.95 -0.13 4.72
CA PHE A 282 20.25 0.50 3.61
C PHE A 282 19.52 -0.54 2.77
N ALA A 283 18.31 -0.87 3.21
CA ALA A 283 17.37 -1.72 2.48
C ALA A 283 16.87 -1.02 1.19
N PRO A 284 16.54 -1.78 0.14
CA PRO A 284 15.91 -1.24 -1.06
C PRO A 284 14.51 -0.67 -0.73
N ASP A 285 14.18 0.48 -1.30
CA ASP A 285 12.88 1.14 -1.05
C ASP A 285 11.91 0.87 -2.20
N PHE A 286 10.92 0.02 -1.91
CA PHE A 286 9.98 -0.49 -2.91
C PHE A 286 9.20 0.61 -3.63
N MET A 287 8.79 1.67 -2.92
CA MET A 287 7.97 2.74 -3.48
C MET A 287 8.77 3.58 -4.50
N HIS A 288 9.95 4.07 -4.10
CA HIS A 288 10.81 4.90 -4.96
C HIS A 288 11.49 4.13 -6.10
N GLU A 289 11.72 2.82 -5.91
CA GLU A 289 12.43 1.98 -6.87
C GLU A 289 11.49 1.28 -7.86
N VAL A 290 10.32 0.81 -7.42
CA VAL A 290 9.36 0.12 -8.30
C VAL A 290 8.35 1.09 -8.89
N GLU A 291 7.53 1.74 -8.06
CA GLU A 291 6.37 2.53 -8.50
C GLU A 291 6.80 3.83 -9.16
N LEU A 292 7.53 4.66 -8.42
CA LEU A 292 8.08 5.94 -8.89
C LEU A 292 9.38 5.79 -9.67
N GLY A 293 9.94 4.57 -9.70
CA GLY A 293 11.19 4.24 -10.39
C GLY A 293 10.93 3.45 -11.69
N VAL A 294 11.17 2.15 -11.64
CA VAL A 294 11.20 1.26 -12.80
C VAL A 294 9.89 1.29 -13.59
N TRP A 295 8.75 1.21 -12.91
CA TRP A 295 7.45 1.24 -13.58
C TRP A 295 7.20 2.59 -14.23
N ARG A 296 7.43 3.71 -13.53
CA ARG A 296 7.35 5.06 -14.11
C ARG A 296 8.19 5.18 -15.39
N THR A 297 9.44 4.72 -15.37
CA THR A 297 10.32 4.73 -16.55
C THR A 297 9.75 3.92 -17.72
N ILE A 298 9.29 2.68 -17.45
CA ILE A 298 8.73 1.80 -18.49
C ILE A 298 7.40 2.34 -19.03
N PHE A 299 6.54 2.85 -18.15
CA PHE A 299 5.27 3.49 -18.50
C PHE A 299 5.49 4.71 -19.40
N THR A 300 6.43 5.59 -19.06
CA THR A 300 6.83 6.73 -19.91
C THR A 300 7.33 6.26 -21.27
N HIS A 301 8.15 5.20 -21.30
CA HIS A 301 8.62 4.66 -22.56
C HIS A 301 7.50 4.04 -23.41
N TYR A 302 6.49 3.39 -22.79
CA TYR A 302 5.28 2.97 -23.51
C TYR A 302 4.54 4.16 -24.12
N MET A 303 4.43 5.29 -23.41
CA MET A 303 3.82 6.50 -23.98
C MET A 303 4.63 7.02 -25.18
N ARG A 304 5.97 7.04 -25.09
CA ARG A 304 6.85 7.41 -26.22
C ARG A 304 6.65 6.48 -27.43
N ILE A 305 6.48 5.17 -27.21
CA ILE A 305 6.17 4.21 -28.27
C ILE A 305 4.79 4.48 -28.89
N LEU A 306 3.75 4.72 -28.10
CA LEU A 306 2.41 5.04 -28.62
C LEU A 306 2.42 6.32 -29.45
N HIS A 307 3.21 7.32 -29.06
CA HIS A 307 3.45 8.51 -29.89
C HIS A 307 4.16 8.18 -31.21
N ALA A 308 5.14 7.28 -31.20
CA ALA A 308 5.84 6.84 -32.41
C ALA A 308 4.95 5.99 -33.34
N VAL A 309 3.99 5.23 -32.79
CA VAL A 309 2.97 4.51 -33.57
C VAL A 309 2.07 5.47 -34.33
N GLY A 310 1.74 6.62 -33.72
CA GLY A 310 0.91 7.67 -34.30
C GLY A 310 -0.58 7.32 -34.37
N GLY A 311 -1.34 8.10 -35.16
CA GLY A 311 -2.80 7.96 -35.28
C GLY A 311 -3.52 8.17 -33.94
N ASP A 312 -4.57 7.38 -33.70
CA ASP A 312 -5.43 7.52 -32.52
C ASP A 312 -4.97 6.68 -31.31
N ALA A 313 -3.75 6.14 -31.32
CA ALA A 313 -3.27 5.22 -30.29
C ALA A 313 -3.35 5.82 -28.86
N ILE A 314 -2.89 7.07 -28.69
CA ILE A 314 -2.94 7.79 -27.41
C ILE A 314 -4.39 8.10 -26.98
N GLN A 315 -5.24 8.51 -27.93
CA GLN A 315 -6.63 8.83 -27.61
C GLN A 315 -7.43 7.58 -27.24
N THR A 316 -7.16 6.48 -27.95
CA THR A 316 -7.72 5.16 -27.64
C THR A 316 -7.26 4.69 -26.27
N PHE A 317 -5.97 4.83 -25.95
CA PHE A 317 -5.41 4.49 -24.64
C PHE A 317 -6.12 5.28 -23.50
N ASN A 318 -6.23 6.60 -23.63
CA ASN A 318 -6.93 7.42 -22.62
C ASN A 318 -8.42 7.06 -22.51
N LYS A 319 -9.11 6.86 -23.64
CA LYS A 319 -10.52 6.47 -23.66
C LYS A 319 -10.74 5.15 -22.92
N ARG A 320 -9.88 4.15 -23.16
CA ARG A 320 -9.93 2.84 -22.49
C ARG A 320 -9.70 2.96 -20.99
N PHE A 321 -8.70 3.73 -20.54
CA PHE A 321 -8.47 3.96 -19.11
C PHE A 321 -9.69 4.58 -18.41
N ARG A 322 -10.36 5.57 -19.03
CA ARG A 322 -11.60 6.16 -18.48
C ARG A 322 -12.77 5.18 -18.35
N GLN A 323 -12.73 4.08 -19.11
CA GLN A 323 -13.75 3.04 -19.10
C GLN A 323 -13.42 1.89 -18.16
N VAL A 324 -12.25 1.91 -17.49
CA VAL A 324 -11.93 0.94 -16.43
C VAL A 324 -12.86 1.20 -15.24
N PRO A 325 -13.57 0.17 -14.73
CA PRO A 325 -14.43 0.33 -13.58
C PRO A 325 -13.62 0.62 -12.30
N THR A 326 -14.29 1.22 -11.32
CA THR A 326 -13.70 1.42 -9.99
C THR A 326 -13.84 0.14 -9.16
N PHE A 327 -12.98 -0.04 -8.16
CA PHE A 327 -13.02 -1.21 -7.29
C PHE A 327 -12.70 -0.88 -5.84
N GLY A 328 -13.41 -1.55 -4.93
CA GLY A 328 -13.32 -1.28 -3.49
C GLY A 328 -13.77 0.14 -3.13
N ARG A 329 -13.50 0.56 -1.89
CA ARG A 329 -13.75 1.94 -1.46
C ARG A 329 -12.79 2.93 -2.12
N SER A 330 -11.52 2.52 -2.26
CA SER A 330 -10.46 3.35 -2.81
C SER A 330 -9.32 2.54 -3.42
N THR A 331 -9.55 1.25 -3.72
CA THR A 331 -8.51 0.35 -4.23
C THR A 331 -8.16 0.70 -5.67
N ILE A 332 -9.17 0.85 -6.55
CA ILE A 332 -9.01 1.40 -7.89
C ILE A 332 -9.92 2.60 -8.03
N ARG A 333 -9.33 3.78 -8.24
CA ARG A 333 -10.07 5.03 -8.41
C ARG A 333 -10.48 5.25 -9.86
N LYS A 334 -11.44 6.15 -10.07
CA LYS A 334 -11.90 6.51 -11.41
C LYS A 334 -10.81 7.28 -12.15
N PHE A 335 -10.38 6.77 -13.30
CA PHE A 335 -9.48 7.49 -14.18
C PHE A 335 -10.25 8.55 -14.98
N SER A 336 -10.49 9.73 -14.43
CA SER A 336 -11.21 10.83 -15.12
C SER A 336 -10.30 11.55 -16.15
N ASN A 337 -9.04 11.75 -15.78
CA ASN A 337 -8.07 12.54 -16.54
C ASN A 337 -7.35 11.72 -17.63
N ASN A 338 -6.72 12.41 -18.59
CA ASN A 338 -5.85 11.78 -19.58
C ASN A 338 -4.62 11.16 -18.89
N VAL A 339 -4.62 9.84 -18.75
CA VAL A 339 -3.56 9.08 -18.06
C VAL A 339 -2.18 9.28 -18.71
N CYS A 340 -2.14 9.51 -20.04
CA CYS A 340 -0.91 9.80 -20.77
C CYS A 340 -0.21 11.12 -20.39
N ASN A 341 -0.93 12.09 -19.81
CA ASN A 341 -0.39 13.43 -19.56
C ASN A 341 0.57 13.49 -18.36
N GLN A 342 0.72 12.38 -17.62
CA GLN A 342 1.70 12.20 -16.53
C GLN A 342 1.86 13.47 -15.66
N GLY A 343 0.76 13.90 -15.04
CA GLY A 343 0.74 15.04 -14.11
C GLY A 343 1.58 14.79 -12.85
N LYS A 344 1.39 15.63 -11.82
CA LYS A 344 1.90 15.32 -10.48
C LYS A 344 1.10 14.13 -9.95
N LEU A 345 1.73 12.97 -9.89
CA LEU A 345 1.10 11.68 -9.61
C LEU A 345 1.85 11.01 -8.48
N ALA A 346 1.13 10.63 -7.44
CA ALA A 346 1.69 9.92 -6.30
C ALA A 346 2.00 8.46 -6.67
N ALA A 347 2.79 7.78 -5.84
CA ALA A 347 3.13 6.37 -6.04
C ALA A 347 1.89 5.47 -6.25
N ARG A 348 0.81 5.72 -5.50
CA ARG A 348 -0.48 5.02 -5.64
C ARG A 348 -1.09 5.13 -7.04
N ASP A 349 -0.91 6.26 -7.73
CA ASP A 349 -1.51 6.47 -9.05
C ASP A 349 -0.76 5.63 -10.11
N TYR A 350 0.53 5.38 -9.88
CA TYR A 350 1.33 4.46 -10.68
C TYR A 350 0.99 3.00 -10.38
N GLU A 351 0.68 2.65 -9.13
CA GLU A 351 0.14 1.35 -8.73
C GLU A 351 -1.16 1.03 -9.48
N ASP A 352 -2.18 1.89 -9.39
CA ASP A 352 -3.48 1.70 -10.07
C ASP A 352 -3.30 1.53 -11.59
N ARG A 353 -2.37 2.31 -12.19
CA ARG A 353 -2.05 2.21 -13.62
C ARG A 353 -1.42 0.88 -13.97
N LEU A 354 -0.52 0.34 -13.15
CA LEU A 354 0.12 -0.95 -13.40
C LEU A 354 -0.92 -2.07 -13.37
N GLN A 355 -1.74 -2.09 -12.32
CA GLN A 355 -2.78 -3.11 -12.10
C GLN A 355 -3.82 -3.14 -13.22
N CYS A 356 -4.11 -2.00 -13.86
CA CYS A 356 -5.10 -1.89 -14.92
C CYS A 356 -4.51 -1.79 -16.34
N PHE A 357 -3.18 -1.85 -16.50
CA PHE A 357 -2.52 -1.51 -17.76
C PHE A 357 -2.84 -2.49 -18.91
N MET A 358 -2.81 -3.79 -18.63
CA MET A 358 -2.83 -4.82 -19.67
C MET A 358 -4.11 -4.78 -20.55
N PRO A 359 -5.34 -4.75 -19.98
CA PRO A 359 -6.56 -4.64 -20.79
C PRO A 359 -6.61 -3.39 -21.66
N VAL A 360 -6.03 -2.28 -21.16
CA VAL A 360 -6.02 -0.99 -21.85
C VAL A 360 -5.03 -0.99 -23.02
N PHE A 361 -3.82 -1.54 -22.81
CA PHE A 361 -2.74 -1.50 -23.79
C PHE A 361 -2.84 -2.57 -24.89
N GLU A 362 -3.56 -3.66 -24.65
CA GLU A 362 -3.70 -4.75 -25.60
C GLU A 362 -4.17 -4.28 -26.98
N GLY A 363 -3.50 -4.74 -28.03
CA GLY A 363 -3.84 -4.42 -29.42
C GLY A 363 -3.52 -2.98 -29.88
N LEU A 364 -2.86 -2.15 -29.07
CA LEU A 364 -2.44 -0.80 -29.49
C LEU A 364 -1.18 -0.80 -30.38
N LEU A 365 -0.38 -1.87 -30.36
CA LEU A 365 0.78 -2.01 -31.23
C LEU A 365 0.42 -2.80 -32.48
N LYS A 366 0.85 -2.32 -33.66
CA LYS A 366 0.55 -2.96 -34.97
C LYS A 366 1.01 -4.42 -35.06
N SER A 367 2.14 -4.73 -34.43
CA SER A 367 2.74 -6.06 -34.41
C SER A 367 2.23 -6.83 -33.20
N LYS A 368 1.60 -7.99 -33.46
CA LYS A 368 1.13 -8.91 -32.40
C LYS A 368 2.29 -9.38 -31.51
N ALA A 369 3.48 -9.59 -32.09
CA ALA A 369 4.67 -10.00 -31.34
C ALA A 369 5.13 -8.89 -30.37
N ASP A 370 5.13 -7.64 -30.83
CA ASP A 370 5.54 -6.50 -30.01
C ASP A 370 4.53 -6.23 -28.89
N ASN A 371 3.22 -6.36 -29.18
CA ASN A 371 2.18 -6.27 -28.17
C ASN A 371 2.32 -7.38 -27.11
N ARG A 372 2.58 -8.63 -27.54
CA ARG A 372 2.82 -9.75 -26.62
C ARG A 372 3.98 -9.46 -25.67
N MET A 373 5.11 -8.99 -26.19
CA MET A 373 6.30 -8.71 -25.39
C MET A 373 6.11 -7.55 -24.41
N ALA A 374 5.37 -6.50 -24.81
CA ALA A 374 5.02 -5.41 -23.90
C ALA A 374 4.11 -5.91 -22.76
N LEU A 375 3.12 -6.74 -23.08
CA LEU A 375 2.23 -7.34 -22.08
C LEU A 375 2.96 -8.33 -21.16
N ASP A 376 3.92 -9.10 -21.68
CA ASP A 376 4.77 -10.01 -20.87
C ASP A 376 5.59 -9.22 -19.83
N LEU A 377 6.21 -8.11 -20.25
CA LEU A 377 6.94 -7.21 -19.34
C LEU A 377 6.01 -6.59 -18.28
N THR A 378 4.84 -6.11 -18.70
CA THR A 378 3.84 -5.54 -17.78
C THR A 378 3.38 -6.58 -16.76
N PHE A 379 3.14 -7.83 -17.20
CA PHE A 379 2.72 -8.92 -16.31
C PHE A 379 3.80 -9.27 -15.30
N ASP A 380 5.06 -9.37 -15.73
CA ASP A 380 6.18 -9.65 -14.82
C ASP A 380 6.35 -8.54 -13.78
N LEU A 381 6.18 -7.27 -14.18
CA LEU A 381 6.19 -6.13 -13.26
C LEU A 381 5.01 -6.17 -12.27
N ALA A 382 3.80 -6.45 -12.75
CA ALA A 382 2.62 -6.56 -11.89
C ALA A 382 2.74 -7.73 -10.89
N THR A 383 3.38 -8.84 -11.31
CA THR A 383 3.66 -9.99 -10.44
C THR A 383 4.70 -9.64 -9.38
N LEU A 384 5.80 -8.99 -9.76
CA LEU A 384 6.79 -8.48 -8.81
C LEU A 384 6.16 -7.50 -7.82
N HIS A 385 5.31 -6.59 -8.33
CA HIS A 385 4.60 -5.59 -7.54
C HIS A 385 3.68 -6.25 -6.50
N ALA A 386 2.82 -7.17 -6.93
CA ALA A 386 1.88 -7.87 -6.06
C ALA A 386 2.58 -8.70 -4.97
N LEU A 387 3.66 -9.41 -5.33
CA LEU A 387 4.46 -10.17 -4.36
C LEU A 387 5.21 -9.25 -3.38
N GLY A 388 5.76 -8.13 -3.85
CA GLY A 388 6.49 -7.20 -2.99
C GLY A 388 5.60 -6.40 -2.04
N LYS A 389 4.33 -6.19 -2.39
CA LYS A 389 3.33 -5.50 -1.53
C LYS A 389 2.77 -6.39 -0.41
N LEU A 390 3.03 -7.70 -0.43
CA LEU A 390 2.54 -8.61 0.61
C LEU A 390 3.04 -8.14 1.99
N ARG A 391 2.17 -8.23 2.98
CA ARG A 391 2.44 -7.92 4.39
C ARG A 391 2.76 -9.17 5.20
N MET A 392 2.79 -10.31 4.56
CA MET A 392 3.12 -11.58 5.19
C MET A 392 3.69 -12.49 4.12
N HIS A 393 4.81 -13.12 4.43
CA HIS A 393 5.52 -13.99 3.51
C HIS A 393 5.73 -15.38 4.11
N VAL A 394 5.62 -16.37 3.24
CA VAL A 394 6.01 -17.78 3.46
C VAL A 394 7.13 -18.14 2.46
N PRO A 395 7.88 -19.24 2.66
CA PRO A 395 9.01 -19.60 1.79
C PRO A 395 8.65 -19.58 0.30
N LYS A 396 7.49 -20.13 -0.07
CA LYS A 396 6.95 -20.12 -1.44
C LYS A 396 6.87 -18.70 -2.03
N THR A 397 6.33 -17.73 -1.29
CA THR A 397 6.16 -16.35 -1.77
C THR A 397 7.49 -15.61 -1.89
N ILE A 398 8.47 -15.92 -1.03
CA ILE A 398 9.80 -15.31 -1.07
C ILE A 398 10.59 -15.82 -2.29
N GLU A 399 10.53 -17.12 -2.55
CA GLU A 399 11.12 -17.71 -3.76
C GLU A 399 10.49 -17.13 -5.03
N ALA A 400 9.16 -17.00 -5.03
CA ALA A 400 8.43 -16.40 -6.14
C ALA A 400 8.80 -14.93 -6.34
N LEU A 401 9.00 -14.16 -5.27
CA LEU A 401 9.43 -12.76 -5.36
C LEU A 401 10.80 -12.66 -6.03
N GLY A 402 11.75 -13.53 -5.66
CA GLY A 402 13.06 -13.61 -6.30
C GLY A 402 12.97 -14.00 -7.78
N THR A 403 12.09 -14.94 -8.10
CA THR A 403 11.83 -15.40 -9.48
C THR A 403 11.19 -14.30 -10.32
N ALA A 404 10.20 -13.58 -9.79
CA ALA A 404 9.53 -12.47 -10.45
C ALA A 404 10.53 -11.34 -10.78
N ALA A 405 11.46 -11.02 -9.88
CA ALA A 405 12.51 -10.05 -10.15
C ALA A 405 13.40 -10.46 -11.33
N ALA A 406 13.80 -11.75 -11.41
CA ALA A 406 14.55 -12.26 -12.56
C ALA A 406 13.74 -12.22 -13.87
N ASN A 407 12.44 -12.52 -13.79
CA ASN A 407 11.54 -12.45 -14.95
C ASN A 407 11.44 -11.02 -15.48
N VAL A 408 11.30 -10.02 -14.61
CA VAL A 408 11.36 -8.60 -14.99
C VAL A 408 12.69 -8.29 -15.69
N GLY A 409 13.81 -8.73 -15.13
CA GLY A 409 15.13 -8.58 -15.76
C GLY A 409 15.18 -9.14 -17.19
N SER A 410 14.68 -10.36 -17.38
CA SER A 410 14.63 -11.04 -18.68
C SER A 410 13.71 -10.32 -19.68
N SER A 411 12.50 -9.97 -19.26
CA SER A 411 11.49 -9.32 -20.10
C SER A 411 11.89 -7.90 -20.46
N THR A 412 12.50 -7.13 -19.55
CA THR A 412 13.03 -5.79 -19.85
C THR A 412 14.13 -5.85 -20.91
N ARG A 413 15.10 -6.76 -20.77
CA ARG A 413 16.15 -6.92 -21.80
C ARG A 413 15.57 -7.34 -23.15
N THR A 414 14.61 -8.26 -23.14
CA THR A 414 13.98 -8.76 -24.37
C THR A 414 13.15 -7.67 -25.05
N PHE A 415 12.43 -6.86 -24.28
CA PHE A 415 11.69 -5.69 -24.75
C PHE A 415 12.64 -4.61 -25.31
N ALA A 416 13.69 -4.26 -24.56
CA ALA A 416 14.69 -3.29 -24.97
C ALA A 416 15.43 -3.71 -26.25
N SER A 417 15.73 -5.00 -26.44
CA SER A 417 16.47 -5.46 -27.62
C SER A 417 15.60 -5.73 -28.84
N LYS A 418 14.34 -6.16 -28.67
CA LYS A 418 13.49 -6.60 -29.80
C LYS A 418 12.36 -5.64 -30.14
N VAL A 419 11.87 -4.83 -29.21
CA VAL A 419 10.73 -3.94 -29.41
C VAL A 419 11.20 -2.49 -29.57
N CYS A 420 11.95 -1.96 -28.61
CA CYS A 420 12.38 -0.56 -28.62
C CYS A 420 13.04 -0.11 -29.94
N PRO A 421 13.94 -0.89 -30.58
CA PRO A 421 14.61 -0.45 -31.82
C PRO A 421 13.67 -0.30 -33.03
N LYS A 422 12.45 -0.85 -32.97
CA LYS A 422 11.44 -0.76 -34.04
C LYS A 422 10.67 0.55 -34.03
N TYR A 423 10.75 1.32 -32.95
CA TYR A 423 10.00 2.56 -32.77
C TYR A 423 10.97 3.72 -32.58
N VAL A 424 10.82 4.77 -33.39
CA VAL A 424 11.61 6.00 -33.23
C VAL A 424 11.01 6.82 -32.10
N THR A 425 11.47 6.57 -30.87
CA THR A 425 10.99 7.27 -29.68
C THR A 425 11.71 8.59 -29.47
N VAL A 426 10.93 9.63 -29.21
CA VAL A 426 11.40 10.99 -28.93
C VAL A 426 10.78 11.50 -27.63
N GLU A 427 11.27 12.63 -27.15
CA GLU A 427 10.66 13.35 -26.03
C GLU A 427 9.14 13.50 -26.19
N LEU A 428 8.42 13.27 -25.10
CA LEU A 428 7.01 13.60 -25.01
C LEU A 428 6.81 15.12 -25.13
N PRO A 429 5.63 15.60 -25.59
CA PRO A 429 5.36 17.02 -25.71
C PRO A 429 5.63 17.82 -24.41
N LYS A 430 5.37 17.21 -23.25
CA LYS A 430 5.62 17.82 -21.93
C LYS A 430 7.12 17.94 -21.63
N GLU A 431 7.91 16.93 -21.95
CA GLU A 431 9.38 16.92 -21.77
C GLU A 431 10.02 18.00 -22.66
N GLN A 432 9.58 18.10 -23.92
CA GLN A 432 10.02 19.15 -24.84
C GLN A 432 9.69 20.55 -24.29
N ALA A 433 8.49 20.74 -23.74
CA ALA A 433 8.06 22.01 -23.16
C ALA A 433 8.87 22.38 -21.91
N ALA A 434 9.15 21.41 -21.03
CA ALA A 434 10.00 21.61 -19.85
C ALA A 434 11.41 22.05 -20.24
N ARG A 435 12.06 21.32 -21.16
CA ARG A 435 13.36 21.69 -21.71
C ARG A 435 13.33 23.08 -22.37
N GLY A 436 12.26 23.41 -23.08
CA GLY A 436 12.06 24.73 -23.68
C GLY A 436 12.05 25.86 -22.63
N ARG A 437 11.31 25.69 -21.53
CA ARG A 437 11.28 26.64 -20.40
C ARG A 437 12.67 26.80 -19.76
N ARG A 438 13.40 25.71 -19.64
CA ARG A 438 14.72 25.65 -19.02
C ARG A 438 15.80 26.34 -19.85
N ASN A 439 15.83 26.05 -21.15
CA ASN A 439 16.72 26.74 -22.08
C ASN A 439 16.44 28.25 -22.12
N ALA A 440 15.17 28.66 -22.04
CA ALA A 440 14.78 30.06 -21.94
C ALA A 440 15.24 30.72 -20.63
N ARG A 441 15.29 29.96 -19.52
CA ARG A 441 15.85 30.43 -18.23
C ARG A 441 17.37 30.58 -18.28
N MET A 442 18.06 29.72 -19.03
CA MET A 442 19.53 29.73 -19.17
C MET A 442 20.05 30.74 -20.22
N THR A 443 19.29 31.05 -21.27
CA THR A 443 19.74 31.96 -22.35
C THR A 443 18.85 33.20 -22.44
N LYS A 444 19.40 34.39 -22.10
CA LYS A 444 18.69 35.68 -22.22
C LYS A 444 18.30 36.08 -23.66
N LYS A 445 18.71 35.33 -24.69
CA LYS A 445 18.28 35.46 -26.08
C LYS A 445 18.44 34.11 -26.82
N GLY A 446 17.32 33.45 -27.13
CA GLY A 446 17.32 32.30 -28.04
C GLY A 446 15.94 31.65 -28.16
N ALA A 447 15.46 31.45 -29.38
CA ALA A 447 14.16 30.81 -29.65
C ALA A 447 14.13 29.35 -29.15
N ALA A 448 12.95 28.89 -28.73
CA ALA A 448 12.75 27.52 -28.24
C ALA A 448 13.20 26.48 -29.30
N PRO A 449 13.94 25.42 -28.91
CA PRO A 449 14.35 24.38 -29.85
C PRO A 449 13.13 23.65 -30.41
N THR A 450 12.99 23.65 -31.74
CA THR A 450 11.82 23.11 -32.46
C THR A 450 11.85 21.59 -32.63
N VAL A 451 13.01 20.95 -32.47
CA VAL A 451 13.19 19.50 -32.72
C VAL A 451 13.13 18.71 -31.40
N ARG A 452 12.29 17.67 -31.37
CA ARG A 452 12.23 16.69 -30.27
C ARG A 452 13.47 15.81 -30.29
N LYS A 453 14.11 15.61 -29.15
CA LYS A 453 15.29 14.74 -29.06
C LYS A 453 14.89 13.29 -28.96
N ARG A 454 15.73 12.41 -29.50
CA ARG A 454 15.57 10.96 -29.43
C ARG A 454 15.75 10.53 -27.98
N LYS A 455 14.90 9.61 -27.51
CA LYS A 455 14.93 9.11 -26.14
C LYS A 455 14.84 7.59 -26.13
N GLU A 456 15.84 6.92 -25.57
CA GLU A 456 15.89 5.47 -25.45
C GLU A 456 15.43 5.00 -24.06
N LEU A 457 15.16 3.69 -23.92
CA LEU A 457 14.83 3.11 -22.63
C LEU A 457 16.13 2.88 -21.83
N ASN A 458 16.35 3.67 -20.78
CA ASN A 458 17.48 3.48 -19.87
C ASN A 458 17.06 2.63 -18.66
N CYS A 459 17.62 1.41 -18.57
CA CYS A 459 17.46 0.53 -17.41
C CYS A 459 18.81 0.20 -16.73
N ASN A 460 19.89 0.94 -17.05
CA ASN A 460 21.16 0.87 -16.32
C ASN A 460 21.09 1.72 -15.05
N THR A 461 20.10 1.46 -14.19
CA THR A 461 19.84 2.27 -13.01
C THR A 461 19.96 1.44 -11.73
N PRO A 462 20.43 2.03 -10.60
CA PRO A 462 20.45 1.36 -9.31
C PRO A 462 19.08 0.87 -8.87
N LYS A 463 18.02 1.62 -9.18
CA LYS A 463 16.61 1.25 -8.94
C LYS A 463 16.25 -0.07 -9.63
N PHE A 464 16.61 -0.23 -10.90
CA PHE A 464 16.39 -1.49 -11.64
C PHE A 464 17.20 -2.65 -11.07
N HIS A 465 18.43 -2.38 -10.65
CA HIS A 465 19.28 -3.38 -10.01
C HIS A 465 18.73 -3.83 -8.63
N ALA A 466 18.15 -2.94 -7.84
CA ALA A 466 17.64 -3.23 -6.50
C ALA A 466 16.49 -4.25 -6.49
N LEU A 467 15.76 -4.43 -7.60
CA LEU A 467 14.61 -5.35 -7.69
C LEU A 467 14.94 -6.79 -7.25
N ARG A 468 16.17 -7.24 -7.49
CA ARG A 468 16.62 -8.60 -7.13
C ARG A 468 16.94 -8.75 -5.64
N ASP A 469 17.09 -7.64 -4.90
CA ASP A 469 17.44 -7.65 -3.48
C ASP A 469 16.21 -7.76 -2.55
N TYR A 470 14.98 -7.64 -3.08
CA TYR A 470 13.76 -7.69 -2.27
C TYR A 470 13.54 -9.02 -1.56
N ALA A 471 13.75 -10.16 -2.22
CA ALA A 471 13.57 -11.46 -1.57
C ALA A 471 14.55 -11.68 -0.40
N VAL A 472 15.78 -11.16 -0.51
CA VAL A 472 16.77 -11.19 0.57
C VAL A 472 16.36 -10.22 1.69
N THR A 473 15.87 -9.04 1.32
CA THR A 473 15.38 -8.04 2.27
C THR A 473 14.20 -8.57 3.08
N VAL A 474 13.27 -9.31 2.44
CA VAL A 474 12.13 -9.92 3.14
C VAL A 474 12.58 -10.91 4.23
N LYS A 475 13.62 -11.70 3.94
CA LYS A 475 14.20 -12.61 4.93
C LYS A 475 14.85 -11.84 6.09
N GLN A 476 15.63 -10.81 5.75
CA GLN A 476 16.41 -10.03 6.70
C GLN A 476 15.56 -9.13 7.60
N LEU A 477 14.50 -8.51 7.09
CA LEU A 477 13.75 -7.45 7.78
C LEU A 477 12.23 -7.71 7.85
N GLY A 478 11.77 -8.86 7.38
CA GLY A 478 10.34 -9.12 7.19
C GLY A 478 9.80 -8.40 5.94
N PRO A 479 8.48 -8.39 5.73
CA PRO A 479 7.85 -7.85 4.51
C PRO A 479 8.24 -6.40 4.20
N LEU A 480 8.21 -5.99 2.93
CA LEU A 480 8.83 -4.73 2.46
C LEU A 480 8.15 -3.45 3.00
N ASP A 481 6.95 -3.57 3.59
CA ASP A 481 6.33 -2.47 4.33
C ASP A 481 7.07 -2.13 5.64
N ASN A 482 8.00 -2.98 6.09
CA ASN A 482 8.94 -2.67 7.17
C ASN A 482 10.05 -1.71 6.76
N SER A 483 10.42 -1.69 5.47
CA SER A 483 11.58 -0.95 4.94
C SER A 483 11.22 0.11 3.90
N THR A 484 9.94 0.48 3.81
CA THR A 484 9.44 1.49 2.86
C THR A 484 9.62 2.91 3.41
N ALA A 485 9.94 3.86 2.53
CA ALA A 485 9.98 5.29 2.87
C ALA A 485 8.60 5.87 3.22
N HIS A 486 7.51 5.22 2.78
CA HIS A 486 6.14 5.69 2.97
C HIS A 486 5.81 6.01 4.43
N THR A 487 6.31 5.20 5.39
CA THR A 487 6.08 5.44 6.82
C THR A 487 6.65 6.79 7.28
N GLY A 488 7.86 7.14 6.83
CA GLY A 488 8.46 8.43 7.17
C GLY A 488 7.81 9.61 6.43
N GLU A 489 7.35 9.39 5.19
CA GLU A 489 6.61 10.41 4.44
C GLU A 489 5.27 10.77 5.07
N MET A 490 4.57 9.78 5.62
CA MET A 490 3.34 10.05 6.38
C MET A 490 3.62 10.92 7.60
N GLU A 491 4.77 10.73 8.27
CA GLU A 491 5.19 11.59 9.39
C GLU A 491 5.59 13.01 8.94
N HIS A 492 6.07 13.19 7.70
CA HIS A 492 6.27 14.54 7.15
C HIS A 492 4.99 15.37 7.13
N MET A 493 3.81 14.76 7.00
CA MET A 493 2.54 15.48 7.06
C MET A 493 2.35 16.20 8.40
N TYR A 494 2.73 15.56 9.51
CA TYR A 494 2.68 16.17 10.84
C TYR A 494 3.66 17.33 10.94
N SER A 495 4.91 17.14 10.50
CA SER A 495 5.91 18.23 10.47
C SER A 495 5.45 19.43 9.63
N LYS A 496 4.75 19.20 8.51
CA LYS A 496 4.17 20.27 7.67
C LYS A 496 3.01 21.00 8.36
N ASP A 497 2.11 20.29 9.04
CA ASP A 497 1.04 20.91 9.84
C ASP A 497 1.62 21.75 10.99
N VAL A 498 2.63 21.24 11.70
CA VAL A 498 3.32 22.00 12.75
C VAL A 498 4.01 23.24 12.15
N TYR A 499 4.67 23.10 10.99
CA TYR A 499 5.26 24.22 10.28
C TYR A 499 4.22 25.30 9.97
N ALA A 500 3.01 24.94 9.53
CA ALA A 500 1.90 25.86 9.28
C ALA A 500 1.64 26.80 10.47
N ARG A 501 1.88 26.33 11.70
CA ARG A 501 1.66 27.03 12.98
C ARG A 501 2.90 27.76 13.53
N THR A 502 4.01 27.80 12.79
CA THR A 502 5.22 28.56 13.16
C THR A 502 5.18 29.98 12.57
N ASN A 503 6.02 30.87 13.09
CA ASN A 503 6.20 32.21 12.51
C ASN A 503 7.08 32.22 11.23
N LYS A 504 7.49 31.05 10.73
CA LYS A 504 8.32 30.85 9.53
C LYS A 504 9.77 31.35 9.60
N VAL A 505 10.24 31.81 10.77
CA VAL A 505 11.62 32.25 11.01
C VAL A 505 12.33 31.24 11.87
N ASN A 506 13.44 30.63 11.39
CA ASN A 506 14.14 29.55 12.10
C ASN A 506 13.14 28.47 12.59
N HIS A 507 12.31 28.00 11.66
CA HIS A 507 11.13 27.19 11.96
C HIS A 507 11.50 25.84 12.57
N GLU A 508 12.69 25.30 12.30
CA GLU A 508 13.17 24.01 12.80
C GLU A 508 13.09 23.94 14.34
N ALA A 509 13.62 24.95 15.03
CA ALA A 509 13.59 25.02 16.49
C ALA A 509 12.17 25.24 17.05
N GLN A 510 11.28 25.86 16.29
CA GLN A 510 9.88 26.01 16.68
C GLN A 510 9.11 24.69 16.51
N ILE A 511 9.35 23.98 15.41
CA ILE A 511 8.78 22.66 15.17
C ILE A 511 9.22 21.72 16.30
N ALA A 512 10.52 21.65 16.60
CA ALA A 512 11.06 20.82 17.68
C ALA A 512 10.36 21.09 19.03
N ARG A 513 10.23 22.36 19.43
CA ARG A 513 9.55 22.75 20.68
C ARG A 513 8.07 22.38 20.69
N ARG A 514 7.36 22.57 19.57
CA ARG A 514 5.93 22.24 19.46
C ARG A 514 5.69 20.74 19.49
N THR A 515 6.52 19.96 18.80
CA THR A 515 6.46 18.49 18.83
C THR A 515 6.69 17.96 20.25
N LEU A 516 7.73 18.44 20.94
CA LEU A 516 8.00 18.08 22.33
C LEU A 516 6.85 18.45 23.27
N LEU A 517 6.25 19.64 23.08
CA LEU A 517 5.09 20.05 23.87
C LEU A 517 3.88 19.14 23.62
N ALA A 518 3.60 18.80 22.36
CA ALA A 518 2.49 17.91 22.00
C ALA A 518 2.67 16.51 22.61
N GLU A 519 3.89 15.97 22.61
CA GLU A 519 4.22 14.71 23.26
C GLU A 519 3.96 14.77 24.77
N LYS A 520 4.47 15.80 25.46
CA LYS A 520 4.23 16.00 26.91
C LYS A 520 2.74 16.11 27.24
N LEU A 521 1.98 16.87 26.44
CA LEU A 521 0.53 16.99 26.62
C LEU A 521 -0.18 15.65 26.43
N ARG A 522 0.26 14.81 25.49
CA ARG A 522 -0.27 13.46 25.29
C ARG A 522 -0.02 12.58 26.51
N ILE A 523 1.21 12.55 27.04
CA ILE A 523 1.56 11.79 28.25
C ILE A 523 0.68 12.22 29.43
N ILE A 524 0.52 13.54 29.63
CA ILE A 524 -0.35 14.08 30.68
C ILE A 524 -1.80 13.63 30.46
N ARG A 525 -2.32 13.73 29.22
CA ARG A 525 -3.68 13.32 28.88
C ARG A 525 -3.91 11.84 29.17
N THR A 526 -3.02 10.96 28.75
CA THR A 526 -3.10 9.51 29.04
C THR A 526 -3.16 9.26 30.54
N ARG A 527 -2.32 9.94 31.33
CA ARG A 527 -2.33 9.82 32.80
C ARG A 527 -3.63 10.34 33.42
N VAL A 528 -4.15 11.47 32.93
CA VAL A 528 -5.42 12.05 33.40
C VAL A 528 -6.59 11.13 33.07
N ASP A 529 -6.64 10.60 31.85
CA ASP A 529 -7.71 9.72 31.39
C ASP A 529 -7.67 8.38 32.12
N ARG A 530 -6.49 7.80 32.40
CA ARG A 530 -6.35 6.65 33.30
C ARG A 530 -6.91 6.96 34.69
N GLY A 531 -6.52 8.10 35.27
CA GLY A 531 -7.03 8.53 36.56
C GLY A 531 -8.55 8.71 36.58
N ARG A 532 -9.14 9.24 35.50
CA ARG A 532 -10.60 9.35 35.31
C ARG A 532 -11.26 7.97 35.21
N ALA A 533 -10.68 7.05 34.43
CA ALA A 533 -11.18 5.68 34.29
C ALA A 533 -11.17 4.93 35.63
N THR A 534 -10.08 5.02 36.40
CA THR A 534 -10.00 4.42 37.74
C THR A 534 -11.04 5.01 38.68
N ARG A 535 -11.28 6.34 38.64
CA ARG A 535 -12.35 6.99 39.43
C ARG A 535 -13.74 6.52 39.01
N LYS A 536 -14.00 6.40 37.71
CA LYS A 536 -15.27 5.89 37.15
C LYS A 536 -15.52 4.44 37.58
N LYS A 537 -14.49 3.58 37.54
CA LYS A 537 -14.54 2.19 38.01
C LYS A 537 -14.87 2.13 39.51
N LYS A 538 -14.16 2.90 40.34
CA LYS A 538 -14.44 3.00 41.78
C LYS A 538 -15.85 3.52 42.09
N LEU A 539 -16.35 4.49 41.32
CA LEU A 539 -17.71 5.01 41.47
C LEU A 539 -18.76 3.96 41.09
N ALA A 540 -18.54 3.22 39.99
CA ALA A 540 -19.42 2.13 39.56
C ALA A 540 -19.48 1.01 40.63
N GLU A 541 -18.32 0.57 41.13
CA GLU A 541 -18.22 -0.43 42.21
C GLU A 541 -18.90 0.07 43.50
N ALA A 542 -18.78 1.36 43.84
CA ALA A 542 -19.45 1.94 45.00
C ALA A 542 -20.98 2.02 44.84
N LEU A 543 -21.47 2.33 43.63
CA LEU A 543 -22.91 2.36 43.33
C LEU A 543 -23.51 0.94 43.32
N GLU A 544 -22.79 -0.06 42.82
CA GLU A 544 -23.19 -1.47 42.90
C GLU A 544 -23.26 -1.97 44.34
N ARG A 545 -22.25 -1.64 45.16
CA ARG A 545 -22.27 -1.93 46.61
C ARG A 545 -23.44 -1.26 47.33
N LYS A 546 -23.85 -0.07 46.90
CA LYS A 546 -25.00 0.65 47.48
C LYS A 546 -26.32 -0.01 47.06
N LYS A 547 -26.48 -0.38 45.78
CA LYS A 547 -27.64 -1.15 45.29
C LYS A 547 -27.79 -2.50 45.99
N GLN A 548 -26.68 -3.19 46.29
CA GLN A 548 -26.69 -4.45 47.06
C GLN A 548 -27.02 -4.23 48.55
N LYS A 549 -26.80 -3.03 49.09
CA LYS A 549 -27.12 -2.68 50.48
C LYS A 549 -28.58 -2.22 50.65
N ASP A 550 -29.18 -1.70 49.58
CA ASP A 550 -30.59 -1.27 49.54
C ASP A 550 -31.55 -2.43 49.13
N THR A 551 -31.06 -3.67 49.01
CA THR A 551 -31.84 -4.87 48.64
C THR A 551 -31.93 -5.95 49.74
N ASP A 552 -32.00 -5.55 51.02
CA ASP A 552 -32.46 -6.42 52.12
C ASP A 552 -33.65 -5.74 52.86
N PRO A 553 -34.77 -6.45 53.14
CA PRO A 553 -36.09 -5.84 53.26
C PRO A 553 -36.48 -5.48 54.70
N GLY A 554 -37.04 -4.28 54.90
CA GLY A 554 -37.77 -3.96 56.13
C GLY A 554 -38.22 -2.51 56.25
N ALA A 555 -39.50 -2.27 55.91
CA ALA A 555 -40.38 -1.15 56.31
C ALA A 555 -39.97 0.27 55.84
N ASP A 556 -40.79 1.11 55.21
CA ASP A 556 -42.25 1.24 55.16
C ASP A 556 -42.71 1.79 53.80
N ALA A 557 -43.92 1.40 53.41
CA ALA A 557 -44.68 2.02 52.34
C ALA A 557 -45.34 3.31 52.85
N ASP A 558 -45.35 4.34 51.99
CA ASP A 558 -46.40 5.35 51.80
C ASP A 558 -45.81 6.74 51.52
N ASN A 559 -45.78 7.14 50.26
CA ASN A 559 -46.61 8.24 49.76
C ASN A 559 -46.34 8.54 48.28
N ALA A 560 -47.38 9.05 47.65
CA ALA A 560 -47.59 9.22 46.23
C ALA A 560 -46.90 10.44 45.60
N ASP A 561 -47.02 10.45 44.27
CA ASP A 561 -47.17 11.58 43.35
C ASP A 561 -45.96 12.14 42.57
N ASP A 562 -46.25 12.17 41.26
CA ASP A 562 -46.01 13.19 40.25
C ASP A 562 -44.67 13.30 39.49
N GLN A 563 -44.83 13.01 38.18
CA GLN A 563 -44.50 13.84 37.00
C GLN A 563 -43.17 14.59 36.96
N VAL A 564 -42.33 14.19 35.99
CA VAL A 564 -41.57 15.01 35.00
C VAL A 564 -40.57 14.06 34.30
N ASP A 565 -40.26 14.06 33.01
CA ASP A 565 -40.57 14.91 31.87
C ASP A 565 -40.40 14.05 30.61
N ALA A 566 -41.49 13.87 29.86
CA ALA A 566 -41.47 13.30 28.53
C ALA A 566 -41.56 14.44 27.51
N HIS A 567 -40.52 15.26 27.37
CA HIS A 567 -40.39 16.21 26.24
C HIS A 567 -38.97 16.79 26.12
N ALA A 568 -38.13 16.15 25.30
CA ALA A 568 -36.96 16.69 24.58
C ALA A 568 -36.25 15.48 23.94
N GLN A 569 -36.05 15.31 22.63
CA GLN A 569 -36.03 16.19 21.48
C GLN A 569 -36.59 15.42 20.27
N LEU A 570 -37.65 15.95 19.68
CA LEU A 570 -38.02 15.67 18.29
C LEU A 570 -37.24 16.67 17.43
N THR A 571 -36.05 16.29 16.97
CA THR A 571 -35.36 17.01 15.89
C THR A 571 -34.61 16.01 15.01
N SER A 572 -35.08 15.89 13.76
CA SER A 572 -34.38 15.46 12.54
C SER A 572 -33.62 14.12 12.54
N GLU A 573 -34.30 13.01 12.82
CA GLU A 573 -33.77 11.64 12.59
C GLU A 573 -33.93 11.12 11.14
N ASP A 574 -34.46 11.92 10.21
CA ASP A 574 -34.93 11.39 8.93
C ASP A 574 -33.87 11.33 7.81
N ASP A 575 -32.71 11.98 7.97
CA ASP A 575 -31.62 11.93 6.96
C ASP A 575 -30.49 10.92 7.28
N GLU A 576 -30.33 10.46 8.53
CA GLU A 576 -29.27 9.48 8.89
C GLU A 576 -29.65 8.01 8.61
N LYS A 577 -30.93 7.70 8.35
CA LYS A 577 -31.45 6.31 8.27
C LYS A 577 -31.16 5.56 6.96
N MET A 578 -30.44 6.13 6.00
CA MET A 578 -30.06 5.46 4.74
C MET A 578 -28.68 4.78 4.75
N LYS A 579 -27.83 5.00 5.77
CA LYS A 579 -26.54 4.32 5.87
C LYS A 579 -26.71 2.97 6.59
N LEU A 580 -26.33 1.87 5.92
CA LEU A 580 -26.27 0.55 6.55
C LEU A 580 -25.39 0.65 7.82
N PRO A 581 -25.88 0.22 9.00
CA PRO A 581 -25.10 0.27 10.25
C PRO A 581 -23.81 -0.55 10.12
N TYR A 582 -22.86 -0.30 11.02
CA TYR A 582 -21.64 -1.11 11.10
C TYR A 582 -22.03 -2.58 11.32
N SER A 583 -21.57 -3.46 10.43
CA SER A 583 -21.86 -4.90 10.50
C SER A 583 -20.79 -5.59 11.34
N SER A 584 -21.18 -6.52 12.21
CA SER A 584 -20.22 -7.35 12.94
C SER A 584 -19.25 -8.04 11.98
N ALA A 585 -17.97 -8.10 12.34
CA ALA A 585 -16.95 -8.82 11.58
C ALA A 585 -17.17 -10.34 11.57
N THR A 586 -17.97 -10.86 12.52
CA THR A 586 -18.33 -12.29 12.61
C THR A 586 -19.40 -12.70 11.59
N GLN A 587 -20.22 -11.76 11.12
CA GLN A 587 -21.24 -12.05 10.11
C GLN A 587 -20.59 -12.25 8.75
N ARG A 588 -21.03 -13.26 7.98
CA ARG A 588 -20.52 -13.50 6.62
C ARG A 588 -20.85 -12.36 5.65
N TYR A 589 -22.05 -11.82 5.76
CA TYR A 589 -22.53 -10.71 4.94
C TYR A 589 -23.59 -9.89 5.67
N HIS A 590 -23.87 -8.70 5.14
CA HIS A 590 -24.88 -7.81 5.68
C HIS A 590 -25.70 -7.12 4.57
N ILE A 591 -27.03 -7.18 4.71
CA ILE A 591 -28.02 -6.52 3.86
C ILE A 591 -29.05 -5.82 4.77
N ALA A 592 -29.61 -4.69 4.35
CA ALA A 592 -30.61 -3.95 5.13
C ALA A 592 -31.78 -4.84 5.58
N LYS A 593 -32.33 -4.54 6.75
CA LYS A 593 -33.55 -5.21 7.27
C LYS A 593 -34.86 -4.54 6.87
N SER A 594 -34.78 -3.41 6.17
CA SER A 594 -35.96 -2.66 5.73
C SER A 594 -36.80 -3.48 4.76
N GLN A 595 -38.12 -3.42 4.95
CA GLN A 595 -39.13 -3.98 4.05
C GLN A 595 -39.95 -2.87 3.35
N ARG A 596 -39.51 -1.60 3.46
CA ARG A 596 -40.25 -0.43 2.94
C ARG A 596 -40.38 -0.46 1.42
N LYS A 597 -39.29 -0.79 0.71
CA LYS A 597 -39.24 -0.85 -0.75
C LYS A 597 -39.51 -2.28 -1.20
N HIS A 598 -40.69 -2.53 -1.73
CA HIS A 598 -41.08 -3.86 -2.18
C HIS A 598 -42.02 -3.80 -3.37
N ASP A 599 -42.01 -4.87 -4.17
CA ASP A 599 -42.95 -5.09 -5.26
C ASP A 599 -43.51 -6.51 -5.19
N ASN A 600 -44.75 -6.69 -5.68
CA ASN A 600 -45.25 -8.04 -5.94
C ASN A 600 -44.52 -8.63 -7.17
N VAL A 601 -44.06 -9.88 -7.07
CA VAL A 601 -43.23 -10.54 -8.09
C VAL A 601 -43.90 -10.48 -9.46
N PHE A 602 -45.18 -10.84 -9.57
CA PHE A 602 -45.88 -10.91 -10.85
C PHE A 602 -46.12 -9.53 -11.46
N ASN A 603 -46.49 -8.55 -10.62
CA ASN A 603 -46.66 -7.17 -11.09
C ASN A 603 -45.34 -6.60 -11.62
N TRP A 604 -44.24 -6.85 -10.90
CA TRP A 604 -42.91 -6.43 -11.30
C TRP A 604 -42.48 -7.10 -12.62
N LEU A 605 -42.62 -8.43 -12.73
CA LEU A 605 -42.30 -9.16 -13.97
C LEU A 605 -43.11 -8.64 -15.16
N SER A 606 -44.42 -8.42 -14.98
CA SER A 606 -45.30 -7.92 -16.05
C SER A 606 -44.90 -6.52 -16.57
N SER A 607 -44.22 -5.71 -15.75
CA SER A 607 -43.76 -4.38 -16.14
C SER A 607 -42.61 -4.38 -17.16
N PHE A 608 -41.92 -5.51 -17.32
CA PHE A 608 -40.81 -5.68 -18.26
C PHE A 608 -41.18 -6.51 -19.51
N GLY A 609 -42.41 -7.02 -19.61
CA GLY A 609 -42.87 -7.82 -20.75
C GLY A 609 -42.04 -9.09 -20.93
N ASP A 610 -41.67 -9.39 -22.18
CA ASP A 610 -40.89 -10.58 -22.56
C ASP A 610 -39.37 -10.33 -22.41
N ASP A 611 -38.94 -9.73 -21.31
CA ASP A 611 -37.51 -9.46 -21.06
C ASP A 611 -36.73 -10.79 -20.98
N PRO A 612 -35.68 -10.98 -21.79
CA PRO A 612 -34.89 -12.21 -21.80
C PRO A 612 -34.31 -12.61 -20.43
N ALA A 613 -34.02 -11.63 -19.56
CA ALA A 613 -33.47 -11.91 -18.23
C ALA A 613 -34.51 -12.47 -17.25
N LEU A 614 -35.80 -12.36 -17.55
CA LEU A 614 -36.89 -12.69 -16.63
C LEU A 614 -37.65 -13.96 -17.01
N VAL A 615 -37.16 -14.68 -18.03
CA VAL A 615 -37.69 -15.98 -18.44
C VAL A 615 -37.60 -16.96 -17.28
N ASP A 616 -38.74 -17.56 -16.92
CA ASP A 616 -38.90 -18.50 -15.81
C ASP A 616 -38.42 -17.98 -14.45
N PHE A 617 -38.34 -16.65 -14.26
CA PHE A 617 -37.78 -16.03 -13.05
C PHE A 617 -38.43 -16.55 -11.76
N HIS A 618 -39.77 -16.60 -11.71
CA HIS A 618 -40.49 -17.05 -10.51
C HIS A 618 -40.26 -18.54 -10.22
N GLN A 619 -40.22 -19.37 -11.26
CA GLN A 619 -39.91 -20.79 -11.13
C GLN A 619 -38.48 -20.98 -10.57
N LYS A 620 -37.48 -20.38 -11.22
CA LYS A 620 -36.07 -20.46 -10.82
C LYS A 620 -35.84 -19.91 -9.41
N LEU A 621 -36.57 -18.86 -9.00
CA LEU A 621 -36.49 -18.30 -7.65
C LEU A 621 -36.99 -19.30 -6.60
N LYS A 622 -38.11 -19.98 -6.89
CA LYS A 622 -38.63 -21.02 -5.99
C LYS A 622 -37.69 -22.22 -5.90
N GLU A 623 -37.11 -22.64 -7.02
CA GLU A 623 -36.14 -23.74 -7.07
C GLU A 623 -34.88 -23.40 -6.27
N HIS A 624 -34.36 -22.17 -6.38
CA HIS A 624 -33.25 -21.68 -5.57
C HIS A 624 -33.55 -21.72 -4.06
N ALA A 625 -34.74 -21.27 -3.66
CA ALA A 625 -35.15 -21.30 -2.26
C ALA A 625 -35.35 -22.74 -1.74
N LEU A 626 -35.91 -23.64 -2.55
CA LEU A 626 -36.06 -25.06 -2.22
C LEU A 626 -34.70 -25.75 -2.08
N ALA A 627 -33.75 -25.48 -2.97
CA ALA A 627 -32.38 -26.01 -2.89
C ALA A 627 -31.72 -25.66 -1.55
N ARG A 628 -31.84 -24.41 -1.12
CA ARG A 628 -31.31 -23.97 0.19
C ARG A 628 -32.00 -24.64 1.37
N LEU A 629 -33.31 -24.88 1.28
CA LEU A 629 -34.04 -25.61 2.32
C LEU A 629 -33.67 -27.10 2.35
N GLN A 630 -33.36 -27.69 1.19
CA GLN A 630 -32.89 -29.07 1.07
C GLN A 630 -31.48 -29.23 1.64
N GLU A 631 -30.56 -28.31 1.33
CA GLU A 631 -29.19 -28.28 1.88
C GLU A 631 -29.18 -28.19 3.40
N ARG A 632 -30.15 -27.49 4.00
CA ARG A 632 -30.34 -27.39 5.46
C ARG A 632 -31.07 -28.59 6.07
N GLY A 633 -31.53 -29.54 5.27
CA GLY A 633 -32.32 -30.69 5.72
C GLY A 633 -33.76 -30.37 6.12
N THR A 634 -34.23 -29.14 5.89
CA THR A 634 -35.60 -28.68 6.21
C THR A 634 -36.65 -29.05 5.17
N PHE A 635 -36.21 -29.43 3.96
CA PHE A 635 -37.09 -29.86 2.87
C PHE A 635 -36.55 -31.14 2.24
N MET A 636 -37.45 -32.08 1.96
CA MET A 636 -37.14 -33.30 1.22
C MET A 636 -38.00 -33.32 -0.06
N PRO A 637 -37.37 -33.36 -1.24
CA PRO A 637 -38.09 -33.42 -2.51
C PRO A 637 -38.83 -34.75 -2.67
N THR A 638 -39.93 -34.72 -3.42
CA THR A 638 -40.77 -35.92 -3.61
C THR A 638 -40.13 -36.98 -4.51
N TYR A 639 -39.18 -36.58 -5.37
CA TYR A 639 -38.43 -37.41 -6.32
C TYR A 639 -36.95 -36.99 -6.33
N ASP A 640 -36.10 -37.71 -7.06
CA ASP A 640 -34.69 -37.33 -7.27
C ASP A 640 -34.63 -35.92 -7.89
N SER A 641 -33.98 -34.99 -7.19
CA SER A 641 -33.91 -33.58 -7.58
C SER A 641 -32.86 -33.29 -8.65
N SER A 642 -32.21 -34.33 -9.22
CA SER A 642 -31.20 -34.18 -10.29
C SER A 642 -31.75 -33.46 -11.53
N ASP A 643 -33.04 -33.62 -11.82
CA ASP A 643 -33.74 -33.03 -12.97
C ASP A 643 -34.57 -31.79 -12.58
N GLY A 644 -34.32 -31.21 -11.40
CA GLY A 644 -35.05 -30.07 -10.85
C GLY A 644 -36.24 -30.44 -9.96
N TYR A 645 -37.02 -29.44 -9.54
CA TYR A 645 -38.14 -29.63 -8.60
C TYR A 645 -39.49 -29.80 -9.31
N SER A 646 -40.26 -30.79 -8.87
CA SER A 646 -41.59 -31.02 -9.41
C SER A 646 -42.53 -29.82 -9.16
N PHE A 647 -43.62 -29.73 -9.93
CA PHE A 647 -44.63 -28.70 -9.68
C PHE A 647 -45.19 -28.77 -8.25
N GLN A 648 -45.35 -29.99 -7.70
CA GLN A 648 -45.84 -30.20 -6.34
C GLN A 648 -44.84 -29.67 -5.31
N ASP A 649 -43.55 -29.91 -5.49
CA ASP A 649 -42.48 -29.38 -4.64
C ASP A 649 -42.49 -27.84 -4.64
N ARG A 650 -42.60 -27.23 -5.82
CA ARG A 650 -42.68 -25.76 -5.98
C ARG A 650 -43.95 -25.16 -5.38
N ALA A 651 -45.07 -25.89 -5.40
CA ALA A 651 -46.32 -25.46 -4.78
C ALA A 651 -46.26 -25.49 -3.24
N ARG A 652 -45.42 -26.35 -2.65
CA ARG A 652 -45.20 -26.40 -1.20
C ARG A 652 -44.46 -25.17 -0.67
N LEU A 653 -43.67 -24.47 -1.49
CA LEU A 653 -43.02 -23.22 -1.08
C LEU A 653 -43.96 -22.02 -1.24
N VAL A 654 -44.25 -21.35 -0.12
CA VAL A 654 -45.07 -20.14 -0.06
C VAL A 654 -44.16 -18.93 0.16
N ILE A 655 -44.22 -17.95 -0.75
CA ILE A 655 -43.59 -16.63 -0.59
C ILE A 655 -44.63 -15.68 -0.01
N TYR A 656 -44.32 -15.02 1.10
CA TYR A 656 -45.25 -14.12 1.77
C TYR A 656 -45.73 -13.01 0.82
N LYS A 657 -47.04 -13.02 0.52
CA LYS A 657 -47.71 -12.07 -0.41
C LYS A 657 -47.09 -11.99 -1.80
N GLU A 658 -46.27 -12.97 -2.18
CA GLU A 658 -45.45 -12.93 -3.41
C GLU A 658 -44.67 -11.61 -3.52
N GLN A 659 -44.07 -11.13 -2.42
CA GLN A 659 -43.33 -9.87 -2.36
C GLN A 659 -41.81 -10.06 -2.46
N LEU A 660 -41.17 -9.21 -3.26
CA LEU A 660 -39.72 -8.99 -3.30
C LEU A 660 -39.40 -7.71 -2.55
N TYR A 661 -38.48 -7.77 -1.59
CA TYR A 661 -38.03 -6.59 -0.84
C TYR A 661 -36.65 -6.16 -1.33
N TRP A 662 -36.57 -4.99 -1.96
CA TRP A 662 -35.40 -4.54 -2.71
C TRP A 662 -34.34 -3.87 -1.84
N HIS A 663 -33.07 -4.14 -2.17
CA HIS A 663 -31.90 -3.53 -1.54
C HIS A 663 -30.92 -3.01 -2.59
N ASP A 664 -30.19 -1.95 -2.24
CA ASP A 664 -29.22 -1.34 -3.15
C ASP A 664 -27.77 -1.79 -2.89
N VAL A 665 -27.46 -2.27 -1.68
CA VAL A 665 -26.10 -2.59 -1.23
C VAL A 665 -26.05 -3.90 -0.45
N LEU A 666 -25.05 -4.72 -0.76
CA LEU A 666 -24.61 -5.90 0.00
C LEU A 666 -23.19 -5.66 0.52
N ARG A 667 -22.94 -5.92 1.80
CA ARG A 667 -21.58 -5.95 2.37
C ARG A 667 -21.15 -7.40 2.58
N LEU A 668 -19.97 -7.76 2.09
CA LEU A 668 -19.39 -9.10 2.19
C LEU A 668 -18.16 -9.06 3.08
N ASN A 669 -18.19 -9.77 4.21
CA ASN A 669 -17.02 -9.91 5.08
C ASN A 669 -16.24 -11.16 4.69
N TRP A 670 -14.92 -11.04 4.62
CA TRP A 670 -14.02 -12.14 4.27
C TRP A 670 -12.69 -12.03 5.04
N THR A 671 -12.05 -13.16 5.25
CA THR A 671 -10.70 -13.23 5.84
C THR A 671 -9.67 -13.15 4.72
N SER A 672 -8.71 -12.25 4.88
CA SER A 672 -7.64 -12.03 3.91
C SER A 672 -6.52 -13.07 4.03
N TYR A 673 -5.66 -13.14 3.01
CA TYR A 673 -4.49 -14.01 2.98
C TYR A 673 -3.58 -13.91 4.23
N ASP A 674 -3.54 -12.73 4.87
CA ASP A 674 -2.74 -12.40 6.07
C ASP A 674 -3.58 -12.39 7.37
N LEU A 675 -4.70 -13.12 7.40
CA LEU A 675 -5.57 -13.31 8.57
C LEU A 675 -6.26 -12.05 9.09
N GLN A 676 -6.40 -11.02 8.25
CA GLN A 676 -7.17 -9.81 8.59
C GLN A 676 -8.63 -9.94 8.13
N ARG A 677 -9.56 -9.32 8.85
CA ARG A 677 -10.95 -9.20 8.38
C ARG A 677 -11.06 -8.02 7.44
N SER A 678 -11.61 -8.27 6.25
CA SER A 678 -11.86 -7.25 5.22
C SER A 678 -13.32 -7.31 4.75
N GLN A 679 -13.78 -6.22 4.13
CA GLN A 679 -15.16 -6.09 3.68
C GLN A 679 -15.25 -5.46 2.30
N ASP A 680 -15.98 -6.12 1.40
CA ASP A 680 -16.36 -5.57 0.11
C ASP A 680 -17.79 -5.01 0.14
N CYS A 681 -18.05 -4.01 -0.69
CA CYS A 681 -19.37 -3.40 -0.86
C CYS A 681 -19.84 -3.63 -2.30
N VAL A 682 -20.82 -4.52 -2.47
CA VAL A 682 -21.41 -4.86 -3.76
C VAL A 682 -22.63 -3.97 -4.00
N ASN A 683 -22.61 -3.26 -5.13
CA ASN A 683 -23.71 -2.44 -5.61
C ASN A 683 -23.91 -2.72 -7.10
N PRO A 684 -25.08 -3.24 -7.53
CA PRO A 684 -25.33 -3.58 -8.93
C PRO A 684 -25.06 -2.46 -9.93
N LYS A 685 -25.15 -1.20 -9.51
CA LYS A 685 -24.93 -0.03 -10.37
C LYS A 685 -23.45 0.25 -10.66
N ASN A 686 -22.55 -0.05 -9.73
CA ASN A 686 -21.17 0.47 -9.76
C ASN A 686 -20.12 -0.64 -9.56
N HIS A 687 -20.41 -1.59 -8.66
CA HIS A 687 -19.51 -2.64 -8.18
C HIS A 687 -20.30 -3.95 -8.06
N GLY A 688 -20.87 -4.40 -9.17
CA GLY A 688 -21.78 -5.55 -9.20
C GLY A 688 -21.09 -6.90 -9.37
N ASP A 689 -19.80 -6.94 -9.66
CA ASP A 689 -19.12 -8.19 -10.03
C ASP A 689 -18.65 -8.95 -8.79
N ILE A 690 -18.99 -10.24 -8.73
CA ILE A 690 -18.73 -11.14 -7.60
C ILE A 690 -18.03 -12.42 -8.06
N MET A 691 -17.30 -13.06 -7.13
CA MET A 691 -16.67 -14.36 -7.35
C MET A 691 -17.18 -15.43 -6.36
N LEU A 692 -17.32 -16.66 -6.85
CA LEU A 692 -17.71 -17.85 -6.09
C LEU A 692 -16.70 -18.97 -6.33
N LEU A 693 -16.70 -20.00 -5.49
CA LEU A 693 -15.92 -21.22 -5.73
C LEU A 693 -16.56 -22.06 -6.84
N ALA A 694 -15.75 -22.50 -7.81
CA ALA A 694 -16.16 -23.54 -8.75
C ALA A 694 -16.28 -24.89 -8.01
N GLY A 695 -17.14 -25.79 -8.51
CA GLY A 695 -17.27 -27.14 -7.95
C GLY A 695 -15.93 -27.89 -7.99
N ARG A 696 -15.70 -28.80 -7.04
CA ARG A 696 -14.51 -29.65 -7.00
C ARG A 696 -14.36 -30.40 -8.33
N SER A 697 -13.27 -30.13 -9.03
CA SER A 697 -12.77 -30.93 -10.15
C SER A 697 -11.46 -31.56 -9.71
N ASP A 698 -11.27 -32.84 -10.00
CA ASP A 698 -10.01 -33.55 -9.72
C ASP A 698 -8.87 -33.10 -10.67
N ASP A 699 -9.18 -32.30 -11.70
CA ASP A 699 -8.19 -31.73 -12.61
C ASP A 699 -7.62 -30.41 -12.06
N ALA A 700 -6.34 -30.44 -11.70
CA ALA A 700 -5.56 -29.29 -11.21
C ALA A 700 -5.53 -28.10 -12.18
N ASN A 701 -5.87 -28.29 -13.46
CA ASN A 701 -5.95 -27.23 -14.46
C ASN A 701 -7.32 -26.54 -14.52
N THR A 702 -8.31 -27.00 -13.76
CA THR A 702 -9.64 -26.40 -13.75
C THR A 702 -9.61 -25.04 -13.06
N HIS A 703 -10.24 -24.04 -13.66
CA HIS A 703 -10.30 -22.71 -13.09
C HIS A 703 -11.07 -22.71 -11.74
N PRO A 704 -10.50 -22.20 -10.64
CA PRO A 704 -11.06 -22.41 -9.30
C PRO A 704 -12.29 -21.57 -8.95
N TYR A 705 -12.67 -20.60 -9.79
CA TYR A 705 -13.72 -19.63 -9.46
C TYR A 705 -14.80 -19.53 -10.54
N LEU A 706 -16.00 -19.18 -10.11
CA LEU A 706 -17.08 -18.72 -10.99
C LEU A 706 -17.25 -17.22 -10.80
N TYR A 707 -17.66 -16.51 -11.85
CA TYR A 707 -17.90 -15.08 -11.79
C TYR A 707 -19.32 -14.74 -12.23
N ALA A 708 -19.91 -13.76 -11.59
CA ALA A 708 -21.22 -13.26 -11.95
C ALA A 708 -21.32 -11.75 -11.75
N ARG A 709 -22.17 -11.10 -12.54
CA ARG A 709 -22.57 -9.71 -12.33
C ARG A 709 -23.91 -9.67 -11.63
N VAL A 710 -23.96 -9.09 -10.44
CA VAL A 710 -25.20 -8.88 -9.68
C VAL A 710 -26.05 -7.83 -10.39
N VAL A 711 -27.27 -8.21 -10.72
CA VAL A 711 -28.28 -7.38 -11.38
C VAL A 711 -29.23 -6.76 -10.35
N ARG A 712 -29.66 -7.55 -9.35
CA ARG A 712 -30.52 -7.10 -8.24
C ARG A 712 -30.17 -7.80 -6.93
N ILE A 713 -30.39 -7.08 -5.83
CA ILE A 713 -30.29 -7.59 -4.46
C ILE A 713 -31.67 -7.46 -3.84
N PHE A 714 -32.19 -8.54 -3.28
CA PHE A 714 -33.47 -8.52 -2.58
C PHE A 714 -33.54 -9.62 -1.52
N HIS A 715 -34.58 -9.58 -0.70
CA HIS A 715 -34.95 -10.71 0.12
C HIS A 715 -36.41 -11.09 -0.10
N ILE A 716 -36.71 -12.35 0.21
CA ILE A 716 -38.05 -12.91 0.25
C ILE A 716 -38.29 -13.52 1.62
N ASN A 717 -39.56 -13.57 2.03
CA ASN A 717 -39.97 -14.23 3.26
C ASN A 717 -40.70 -15.51 2.85
N VAL A 718 -40.17 -16.68 3.20
CA VAL A 718 -40.65 -17.99 2.72
C VAL A 718 -41.11 -18.89 3.85
N ARG A 719 -41.99 -19.84 3.52
CA ARG A 719 -42.43 -20.91 4.42
C ARG A 719 -42.87 -22.11 3.61
N LEU A 720 -42.71 -23.32 4.17
CA LEU A 720 -43.32 -24.53 3.63
C LEU A 720 -44.81 -24.61 4.01
N TYR A 721 -45.65 -24.96 3.04
CA TYR A 721 -47.10 -25.07 3.19
C TYR A 721 -47.50 -26.08 4.26
N ASP A 722 -46.77 -27.20 4.35
CA ASP A 722 -47.01 -28.29 5.31
C ASP A 722 -46.68 -27.89 6.77
N SER A 723 -46.12 -26.70 6.97
CA SER A 723 -45.75 -26.14 8.27
C SER A 723 -46.43 -24.79 8.51
N PRO A 724 -47.77 -24.72 8.48
CA PRO A 724 -48.51 -23.46 8.47
C PRO A 724 -48.43 -22.68 9.78
N MET A 725 -47.94 -23.30 10.86
CA MET A 725 -47.72 -22.64 12.16
C MET A 725 -46.33 -22.01 12.29
N HIS A 726 -45.38 -22.31 11.40
CA HIS A 726 -44.08 -21.66 11.43
C HIS A 726 -44.16 -20.20 10.93
N ALA A 727 -43.36 -19.33 11.53
CA ALA A 727 -43.16 -17.98 11.03
C ALA A 727 -42.48 -18.03 9.65
N PHE A 728 -42.71 -16.99 8.83
CA PHE A 728 -41.96 -16.86 7.59
C PHE A 728 -40.49 -16.59 7.89
N GLU A 729 -39.61 -17.34 7.22
CA GLU A 729 -38.17 -17.16 7.30
C GLU A 729 -37.70 -16.20 6.21
N ARG A 730 -36.82 -15.26 6.56
CA ARG A 730 -36.18 -14.38 5.58
C ARG A 730 -35.07 -15.13 4.84
N MET A 731 -35.10 -15.04 3.52
CA MET A 731 -34.00 -15.47 2.63
C MET A 731 -33.51 -14.31 1.78
N ASP A 732 -32.25 -13.95 1.96
CA ASP A 732 -31.55 -12.98 1.12
C ASP A 732 -31.07 -13.65 -0.18
N VAL A 733 -31.26 -12.97 -1.32
CA VAL A 733 -31.03 -13.52 -2.66
C VAL A 733 -30.36 -12.47 -3.56
N LEU A 734 -29.39 -12.92 -4.35
CA LEU A 734 -28.80 -12.15 -5.45
C LEU A 734 -29.30 -12.69 -6.77
N PHE A 735 -29.83 -11.83 -7.63
CA PHE A 735 -30.11 -12.16 -9.01
C PHE A 735 -28.95 -11.71 -9.89
N VAL A 736 -28.36 -12.64 -10.64
CA VAL A 736 -27.06 -12.45 -11.29
C VAL A 736 -27.09 -12.86 -12.76
N ARG A 737 -26.18 -12.28 -13.55
CA ARG A 737 -25.83 -12.71 -14.92
C ARG A 737 -24.47 -13.40 -14.89
N TRP A 738 -24.39 -14.61 -15.44
CA TRP A 738 -23.18 -15.44 -15.36
C TRP A 738 -22.14 -15.08 -16.42
N PHE A 739 -20.87 -15.23 -16.03
CA PHE A 739 -19.74 -15.27 -16.95
C PHE A 739 -19.27 -16.71 -17.13
N ARG A 740 -18.77 -17.03 -18.32
CA ARG A 740 -17.98 -18.24 -18.58
C ARG A 740 -16.53 -17.90 -18.89
N ILE A 741 -15.63 -18.83 -18.58
CA ILE A 741 -14.21 -18.72 -18.92
C ILE A 741 -14.03 -18.88 -20.43
N ASP A 742 -13.23 -18.02 -21.04
CA ASP A 742 -12.86 -18.15 -22.45
C ASP A 742 -11.63 -19.07 -22.59
N GLU A 743 -11.89 -20.34 -22.89
CA GLU A 743 -10.87 -21.37 -23.08
C GLU A 743 -9.97 -21.13 -24.30
N SER A 744 -10.37 -20.25 -25.24
CA SER A 744 -9.57 -19.94 -26.43
C SER A 744 -8.33 -19.09 -26.15
N ALA A 745 -8.24 -18.44 -24.99
CA ALA A 745 -7.01 -17.83 -24.51
C ALA A 745 -6.75 -18.19 -23.04
N PRO A 746 -5.88 -19.18 -22.80
CA PRO A 746 -5.42 -19.50 -21.46
C PRO A 746 -4.83 -18.29 -20.75
N GLY A 747 -5.33 -18.04 -19.54
CA GLY A 747 -4.82 -17.03 -18.61
C GLY A 747 -4.04 -17.66 -17.45
N GLY A 748 -3.58 -16.82 -16.54
CA GLY A 748 -2.87 -17.21 -15.33
C GLY A 748 -1.36 -16.89 -15.37
N LEU A 749 -0.70 -17.26 -14.28
CA LEU A 749 0.72 -16.96 -14.01
C LEU A 749 1.66 -17.59 -15.04
N GLU A 750 1.39 -18.82 -15.47
CA GLU A 750 2.21 -19.54 -16.46
C GLU A 750 2.14 -18.89 -17.84
N HIS A 751 0.95 -18.47 -18.25
CA HIS A 751 0.68 -17.84 -19.54
C HIS A 751 1.04 -16.34 -19.56
N LYS A 752 1.36 -15.76 -18.40
CA LYS A 752 1.58 -14.33 -18.19
C LYS A 752 0.40 -13.46 -18.66
N ARG A 753 -0.83 -13.92 -18.48
CA ARG A 753 -2.04 -13.23 -18.94
C ARG A 753 -3.13 -13.23 -17.87
N LEU A 754 -4.00 -12.23 -17.90
CA LEU A 754 -5.21 -12.25 -17.07
C LEU A 754 -6.18 -13.31 -17.60
N HIS A 755 -6.96 -13.92 -16.72
CA HIS A 755 -8.03 -14.82 -17.13
C HIS A 755 -9.08 -14.03 -17.91
N ARG A 756 -9.50 -14.56 -19.07
CA ARG A 756 -10.48 -13.93 -19.94
C ARG A 756 -11.83 -14.61 -19.75
N VAL A 757 -12.88 -13.79 -19.67
CA VAL A 757 -14.26 -14.23 -19.46
C VAL A 757 -15.20 -13.52 -20.42
N GLU A 758 -16.32 -14.15 -20.72
CA GLU A 758 -17.41 -13.58 -21.50
C GLU A 758 -18.75 -13.86 -20.83
N PHE A 759 -19.75 -13.03 -21.10
CA PHE A 759 -21.10 -13.35 -20.64
C PHE A 759 -21.59 -14.61 -21.35
N VAL A 760 -22.28 -15.48 -20.62
CA VAL A 760 -23.01 -16.58 -21.24
C VAL A 760 -24.05 -15.99 -22.21
N PRO A 761 -24.03 -16.38 -23.49
CA PRO A 761 -25.02 -15.89 -24.45
C PRO A 761 -26.44 -16.31 -24.07
N HIS A 762 -27.42 -15.45 -24.30
CA HIS A 762 -28.83 -15.82 -24.09
C HIS A 762 -29.26 -16.93 -25.06
N GLY A 763 -29.94 -17.96 -24.55
CA GLY A 763 -30.38 -19.11 -25.34
C GLY A 763 -29.27 -20.11 -25.66
N ASP A 764 -28.17 -20.10 -24.91
CA ASP A 764 -27.18 -21.19 -24.91
C ASP A 764 -27.83 -22.43 -24.27
N ASP A 765 -27.84 -23.56 -24.97
CA ASP A 765 -28.48 -24.80 -24.52
C ASP A 765 -27.68 -25.52 -23.42
N GLU A 766 -26.39 -25.15 -23.22
CA GLU A 766 -25.48 -25.85 -22.31
C GLU A 766 -25.31 -25.15 -20.95
N LEU A 767 -25.49 -23.82 -20.88
CA LEU A 767 -25.20 -23.02 -19.68
C LEU A 767 -26.29 -21.99 -19.39
N GLU A 768 -26.64 -21.83 -18.12
CA GLU A 768 -27.58 -20.80 -17.69
C GLU A 768 -26.97 -19.39 -17.77
N ASP A 769 -27.67 -18.48 -18.42
CA ASP A 769 -27.26 -17.07 -18.58
C ASP A 769 -27.59 -16.21 -17.35
N PHE A 770 -28.72 -16.47 -16.70
CA PHE A 770 -29.17 -15.83 -15.46
C PHE A 770 -29.50 -16.86 -14.38
N GLY A 771 -29.19 -16.50 -13.13
CA GLY A 771 -29.47 -17.36 -11.99
C GLY A 771 -29.55 -16.62 -10.66
N PHE A 772 -29.74 -17.39 -9.59
CA PHE A 772 -29.84 -16.89 -8.23
C PHE A 772 -28.68 -17.41 -7.37
N VAL A 773 -28.12 -16.51 -6.57
CA VAL A 773 -26.99 -16.79 -5.68
C VAL A 773 -27.37 -16.48 -4.24
N ASN A 774 -27.02 -17.38 -3.33
CA ASN A 774 -27.06 -17.12 -1.89
C ASN A 774 -25.87 -16.23 -1.53
N PRO A 775 -26.08 -15.04 -0.92
CA PRO A 775 -24.99 -14.14 -0.55
C PRO A 775 -23.91 -14.79 0.33
N ALA A 776 -24.25 -15.84 1.10
CA ALA A 776 -23.28 -16.56 1.93
C ALA A 776 -22.20 -17.30 1.11
N ASP A 777 -22.52 -17.73 -0.10
CA ASP A 777 -21.63 -18.50 -0.97
C ASP A 777 -20.64 -17.61 -1.75
N VAL A 778 -20.87 -16.29 -1.72
CA VAL A 778 -20.05 -15.33 -2.45
C VAL A 778 -18.75 -15.10 -1.72
N VAL A 779 -17.64 -15.63 -2.25
CA VAL A 779 -16.30 -15.51 -1.66
C VAL A 779 -15.99 -14.04 -1.36
N ARG A 780 -16.03 -13.17 -2.38
CA ARG A 780 -15.86 -11.72 -2.28
C ARG A 780 -16.27 -11.00 -3.58
N GLY A 781 -16.15 -9.67 -3.63
CA GLY A 781 -16.28 -8.90 -4.87
C GLY A 781 -15.06 -9.10 -5.77
N THR A 782 -15.22 -8.95 -7.10
CA THR A 782 -14.12 -9.09 -8.06
C THR A 782 -14.04 -7.90 -9.02
N HIS A 783 -12.84 -7.64 -9.54
CA HIS A 783 -12.61 -6.56 -10.50
C HIS A 783 -12.53 -7.11 -11.92
N ILE A 784 -13.59 -6.89 -12.70
CA ILE A 784 -13.69 -7.34 -14.10
C ILE A 784 -13.58 -6.14 -15.04
N ILE A 785 -12.55 -6.12 -15.87
CA ILE A 785 -12.25 -5.01 -16.79
C ILE A 785 -12.61 -5.42 -18.22
N PRO A 786 -13.31 -4.59 -19.00
CA PRO A 786 -13.56 -4.88 -20.41
C PRO A 786 -12.27 -5.13 -21.21
N ALA A 787 -12.27 -6.17 -22.06
CA ALA A 787 -11.17 -6.45 -22.97
C ALA A 787 -11.34 -5.59 -24.24
N PHE A 788 -10.94 -4.32 -24.14
CA PHE A 788 -11.25 -3.28 -25.12
C PHE A 788 -10.80 -3.60 -26.56
N ALA A 789 -9.76 -4.41 -26.73
CA ALA A 789 -9.26 -4.83 -28.04
C ALA A 789 -10.25 -5.72 -28.83
N HIS A 790 -11.23 -6.34 -28.16
CA HIS A 790 -12.19 -7.26 -28.76
C HIS A 790 -13.55 -6.61 -29.11
N GLY A 791 -13.73 -5.33 -28.80
CA GLY A 791 -14.94 -4.58 -29.14
C GLY A 791 -16.18 -5.03 -28.37
N ARG A 792 -17.35 -4.66 -28.92
CA ARG A 792 -18.68 -4.92 -28.35
C ARG A 792 -19.54 -5.76 -29.29
N LEU A 793 -20.48 -6.51 -28.73
CA LEU A 793 -21.48 -7.31 -29.44
C LEU A 793 -22.89 -6.94 -28.95
N SER A 794 -23.82 -6.78 -29.87
CA SER A 794 -25.25 -6.62 -29.56
C SER A 794 -25.97 -7.96 -29.40
N THR A 795 -25.40 -9.06 -29.89
CA THR A 795 -26.04 -10.38 -30.02
C THR A 795 -26.04 -11.22 -28.74
N LEU A 796 -25.23 -10.89 -27.73
CA LEU A 796 -25.11 -11.68 -26.50
C LEU A 796 -26.38 -11.69 -25.65
N LEU A 797 -27.21 -10.65 -25.78
CA LEU A 797 -28.49 -10.49 -25.08
C LEU A 797 -29.36 -9.54 -25.92
N GLY A 798 -30.68 -9.71 -25.90
CA GLY A 798 -31.59 -8.72 -26.50
C GLY A 798 -31.64 -7.40 -25.70
N PRO A 799 -32.54 -6.47 -26.05
CA PRO A 799 -32.94 -5.41 -25.14
C PRO A 799 -33.40 -6.02 -23.81
N SER A 800 -32.74 -5.66 -22.71
CA SER A 800 -33.03 -6.23 -21.39
C SER A 800 -32.75 -5.24 -20.27
N MET A 801 -33.51 -5.34 -19.19
CA MET A 801 -33.31 -4.59 -17.95
C MET A 801 -31.94 -4.86 -17.32
N ALA A 802 -31.35 -6.04 -17.56
CA ALA A 802 -30.01 -6.38 -17.09
C ALA A 802 -28.90 -5.49 -17.70
N ARG A 803 -29.18 -4.80 -18.81
CA ARG A 803 -28.27 -3.82 -19.42
C ARG A 803 -28.46 -2.39 -18.90
N LYS A 804 -29.61 -2.07 -18.29
CA LYS A 804 -30.00 -0.72 -17.85
C LYS A 804 -29.58 -0.43 -16.40
N LEU A 805 -28.42 -0.89 -15.97
CA LEU A 805 -27.85 -0.51 -14.68
C LEU A 805 -27.26 0.91 -14.83
N ALA A 806 -27.83 1.88 -14.11
CA ALA A 806 -27.63 3.32 -14.32
C ALA A 806 -26.15 3.74 -14.30
N GLY A 807 -25.71 4.51 -15.31
CA GLY A 807 -24.38 5.14 -15.38
C GLY A 807 -23.51 4.75 -16.59
N MET A 808 -23.88 3.70 -17.33
CA MET A 808 -23.26 3.33 -18.60
C MET A 808 -24.25 3.58 -19.74
N SER A 809 -24.38 4.82 -20.21
CA SER A 809 -25.00 5.08 -21.50
C SER A 809 -24.10 4.49 -22.59
N ASP A 810 -24.55 3.44 -23.29
CA ASP A 810 -24.54 3.38 -24.76
C ASP A 810 -24.93 1.99 -25.31
N ASP A 811 -25.91 2.03 -26.23
CA ASP A 811 -26.05 1.18 -27.43
C ASP A 811 -26.31 -0.32 -27.29
N ASN A 812 -27.22 -0.77 -26.41
CA ASN A 812 -27.79 -2.14 -26.44
C ASN A 812 -26.74 -3.25 -26.77
N SER A 813 -25.53 -3.13 -26.24
CA SER A 813 -24.38 -3.96 -26.59
C SER A 813 -23.49 -4.15 -25.39
N ASP A 814 -22.99 -5.37 -25.26
CA ASP A 814 -22.06 -5.78 -24.21
C ASP A 814 -20.64 -5.82 -24.78
N PHE A 815 -19.62 -5.63 -23.96
CA PHE A 815 -18.27 -5.99 -24.39
C PHE A 815 -18.20 -7.49 -24.64
N HIS A 816 -17.57 -7.89 -25.74
CA HIS A 816 -17.46 -9.30 -26.12
C HIS A 816 -16.75 -10.10 -25.03
N ARG A 817 -15.63 -9.57 -24.52
CA ARG A 817 -14.75 -10.24 -23.57
C ARG A 817 -14.35 -9.28 -22.47
N HIS A 818 -13.99 -9.84 -21.32
CA HIS A 818 -13.51 -9.14 -20.14
C HIS A 818 -12.32 -9.87 -19.54
N TYR A 819 -11.51 -9.18 -18.76
CA TYR A 819 -10.40 -9.73 -17.99
C TYR A 819 -10.70 -9.67 -16.50
N VAL A 820 -10.42 -10.78 -15.81
CA VAL A 820 -10.42 -10.83 -14.35
C VAL A 820 -9.10 -10.24 -13.86
N ASN A 821 -9.17 -9.06 -13.23
CA ASN A 821 -7.99 -8.39 -12.71
C ASN A 821 -7.59 -8.95 -11.34
N PHE A 822 -6.84 -10.04 -11.35
CA PHE A 822 -6.32 -10.63 -10.11
C PHE A 822 -5.12 -9.87 -9.50
N PHE A 823 -4.66 -8.77 -10.11
CA PHE A 823 -3.66 -7.87 -9.51
C PHE A 823 -4.28 -6.72 -8.71
N VAL A 824 -5.63 -6.63 -8.66
CA VAL A 824 -6.34 -5.48 -8.06
C VAL A 824 -6.00 -5.26 -6.58
N ASP A 825 -5.75 -6.33 -5.84
CA ASP A 825 -5.24 -6.25 -4.48
C ASP A 825 -4.47 -7.54 -4.12
N ARG A 826 -3.77 -7.47 -2.99
CA ARG A 826 -2.92 -8.56 -2.48
C ARG A 826 -3.70 -9.84 -2.21
N ASP A 827 -4.90 -9.71 -1.67
CA ASP A 827 -5.71 -10.87 -1.34
C ASP A 827 -6.21 -11.57 -2.60
N MET A 828 -6.68 -10.80 -3.58
CA MET A 828 -7.09 -11.29 -4.88
C MET A 828 -5.93 -12.01 -5.57
N PHE A 829 -4.72 -11.43 -5.58
CA PHE A 829 -3.55 -12.08 -6.14
C PHE A 829 -3.25 -13.42 -5.45
N MET A 830 -3.26 -13.45 -4.11
CA MET A 830 -2.99 -14.65 -3.32
C MET A 830 -4.03 -15.76 -3.51
N ARG A 831 -5.26 -15.43 -3.91
CA ARG A 831 -6.29 -16.42 -4.28
C ARG A 831 -5.97 -17.21 -5.54
N TYR A 832 -5.17 -16.66 -6.46
CA TYR A 832 -4.71 -17.36 -7.67
C TYR A 832 -3.29 -17.89 -7.51
N PHE A 833 -2.43 -17.17 -6.79
CA PHE A 833 -1.04 -17.59 -6.54
C PHE A 833 -0.94 -18.73 -5.50
N GLY A 834 -1.84 -18.72 -4.51
CA GLY A 834 -1.88 -19.63 -3.37
C GLY A 834 -0.81 -19.32 -2.31
N GLY A 835 -0.85 -20.03 -1.17
CA GLY A 835 0.07 -19.78 -0.05
C GLY A 835 -0.40 -18.68 0.92
N GLY A 836 -1.61 -18.16 0.75
CA GLY A 836 -2.27 -17.29 1.73
C GLY A 836 -2.71 -18.11 2.93
N ILE A 837 -2.25 -17.75 4.12
CA ILE A 837 -2.55 -18.50 5.36
C ILE A 837 -4.04 -18.39 5.68
N GLY A 838 -4.62 -17.19 5.56
CA GLY A 838 -6.05 -16.98 5.78
C GLY A 838 -6.97 -17.51 4.67
N HIS A 839 -6.41 -18.17 3.65
CA HIS A 839 -7.20 -18.92 2.65
C HIS A 839 -7.26 -20.42 2.95
N ARG A 840 -6.50 -20.93 3.93
CA ARG A 840 -6.57 -22.34 4.35
C ARG A 840 -7.98 -22.66 4.85
N GLY A 841 -8.54 -23.78 4.42
CA GLY A 841 -9.91 -24.19 4.75
C GLY A 841 -11.01 -23.64 3.83
N VAL A 842 -10.71 -22.70 2.92
CA VAL A 842 -11.67 -22.20 1.91
C VAL A 842 -11.71 -23.17 0.72
N THR A 843 -12.09 -24.43 0.97
CA THR A 843 -12.20 -25.49 -0.06
C THR A 843 -13.63 -25.94 -0.30
N GLU A 844 -14.62 -25.43 0.44
CA GLU A 844 -16.00 -25.91 0.39
C GLU A 844 -17.02 -24.75 0.43
N ARG A 845 -18.18 -24.93 -0.23
CA ARG A 845 -19.35 -24.08 -0.04
C ARG A 845 -19.75 -24.17 1.43
N THR A 846 -19.77 -23.04 2.13
CA THR A 846 -19.93 -23.01 3.58
C THR A 846 -21.35 -23.42 3.95
N THR A 847 -21.52 -24.54 4.64
CA THR A 847 -22.77 -24.83 5.36
C THR A 847 -22.85 -23.87 6.54
N ALA A 848 -23.94 -23.12 6.62
CA ALA A 848 -24.09 -21.93 7.45
C ALA A 848 -24.21 -22.19 8.97
N GLN A 849 -23.41 -23.08 9.57
CA GLN A 849 -23.63 -23.53 10.95
C GLN A 849 -22.42 -23.66 11.88
N LEU A 850 -21.21 -23.24 11.51
CA LEU A 850 -20.07 -23.30 12.43
C LEU A 850 -19.31 -21.98 12.40
N ASP A 851 -19.53 -21.17 13.44
CA ASP A 851 -18.68 -20.05 13.93
C ASP A 851 -19.38 -19.26 15.06
N ASP A 852 -20.61 -19.63 15.47
CA ASP A 852 -21.37 -18.94 16.54
C ASP A 852 -20.97 -19.36 17.99
N GLN A 853 -19.87 -20.09 18.18
CA GLN A 853 -19.38 -20.45 19.52
C GLN A 853 -17.87 -20.24 19.58
N ASP A 854 -17.47 -19.00 19.86
CA ASP A 854 -16.36 -18.66 20.75
C ASP A 854 -16.40 -17.14 20.97
N ASP A 855 -17.11 -16.75 22.04
CA ASP A 855 -17.13 -15.39 22.56
C ASP A 855 -15.78 -15.17 23.29
N ASP A 856 -14.72 -14.89 22.53
CA ASP A 856 -13.40 -14.54 23.09
C ASP A 856 -13.46 -13.14 23.70
N SER A 857 -13.89 -13.09 24.97
CA SER A 857 -13.90 -11.91 25.82
C SER A 857 -12.50 -11.52 26.36
N GLU A 858 -11.41 -11.81 25.64
CA GLU A 858 -10.04 -11.71 26.18
C GLU A 858 -9.12 -10.65 25.54
N TRP A 859 -9.61 -9.79 24.64
CA TRP A 859 -8.78 -8.74 24.00
C TRP A 859 -9.06 -7.30 24.47
N GLN A 860 -9.43 -7.10 25.74
CA GLN A 860 -9.80 -5.75 26.24
C GLN A 860 -8.92 -5.09 27.30
N ASP A 861 -7.80 -5.67 27.75
CA ASP A 861 -7.00 -5.02 28.80
C ASP A 861 -5.48 -5.17 28.61
N ILE A 862 -4.84 -4.22 27.92
CA ILE A 862 -3.45 -3.85 28.18
C ILE A 862 -3.31 -2.32 28.07
N VAL A 863 -3.56 -1.62 29.20
CA VAL A 863 -3.12 -0.23 29.41
C VAL A 863 -2.43 -0.15 30.77
N GLU A 864 -1.10 -0.22 30.72
CA GLU A 864 -0.09 0.46 31.55
C GLU A 864 -0.31 0.59 33.08
N ASP A 865 0.64 0.04 33.84
CA ASP A 865 1.09 0.62 35.12
C ASP A 865 2.59 0.98 35.00
N ILE A 866 2.95 2.22 35.34
CA ILE A 866 4.34 2.71 35.42
C ILE A 866 4.56 3.21 36.86
N PRO A 867 5.56 2.71 37.61
CA PRO A 867 5.90 3.24 38.91
C PRO A 867 6.61 4.61 38.83
N ALA A 868 6.30 5.47 39.79
CA ALA A 868 6.81 6.82 39.88
C ALA A 868 8.10 6.88 40.71
N THR A 869 9.23 7.25 40.11
CA THR A 869 10.29 8.04 40.78
C THR A 869 11.15 8.76 39.76
N ALA A 870 11.04 10.10 39.72
CA ALA A 870 11.88 10.98 38.92
C ALA A 870 13.06 11.49 39.76
N ALA A 871 14.28 11.43 39.21
CA ALA A 871 15.39 12.28 39.64
C ALA A 871 15.44 13.50 38.70
N ARG A 872 15.66 14.67 39.30
CA ARG A 872 15.61 15.99 38.68
C ARG A 872 16.78 16.22 37.73
N PHE A 873 16.49 16.80 36.56
CA PHE A 873 17.49 17.35 35.64
C PHE A 873 17.12 18.82 35.32
N GLU A 874 17.18 19.66 36.35
CA GLU A 874 17.28 21.11 36.21
C GLU A 874 18.78 21.41 36.25
N ASP A 875 19.47 21.36 35.10
CA ASP A 875 20.81 21.98 34.89
C ASP A 875 21.35 21.84 33.43
N LEU A 876 20.47 21.87 32.40
CA LEU A 876 20.90 21.87 30.98
C LEU A 876 20.23 23.00 30.17
N LEU A 877 20.11 24.18 30.78
CA LEU A 877 19.52 25.38 30.16
C LEU A 877 20.47 26.57 30.00
N GLU A 878 21.77 26.38 30.23
CA GLU A 878 22.77 27.41 29.95
C GLU A 878 23.81 26.89 28.96
N LEU A 879 23.51 26.97 27.65
CA LEU A 879 24.50 27.03 26.56
C LEU A 879 23.80 27.21 25.20
N VAL A 880 23.17 28.37 25.00
CA VAL A 880 22.94 28.90 23.64
C VAL A 880 23.03 30.43 23.68
N PRO A 881 24.05 31.02 23.06
CA PRO A 881 23.84 32.29 22.39
C PRO A 881 24.08 32.20 20.89
N GLU A 882 23.14 32.81 20.17
CA GLU A 882 23.30 33.58 18.94
C GLU A 882 23.73 32.82 17.67
N ILE A 883 22.79 32.68 16.73
CA ILE A 883 22.88 33.27 15.39
C ILE A 883 21.44 33.45 14.87
N THR A 884 21.04 34.71 14.79
CA THR A 884 19.84 35.19 14.09
C THR A 884 20.26 35.90 12.80
N GLU A 885 19.33 35.85 11.83
CA GLU A 885 19.19 36.73 10.66
C GLU A 885 20.21 36.60 9.53
N ALA A 886 19.77 36.02 8.41
CA ALA A 886 19.24 36.79 7.27
C ALA A 886 18.89 35.81 6.15
N GLY A 887 17.70 35.94 5.56
CA GLY A 887 17.27 35.10 4.45
C GLY A 887 18.12 35.31 3.19
N VAL A 888 18.21 34.28 2.36
CA VAL A 888 17.63 34.19 1.00
C VAL A 888 17.90 32.77 0.49
N GLY A 889 16.93 31.86 0.65
CA GLY A 889 17.02 30.47 0.18
C GLY A 889 16.95 30.29 -1.35
N GLY A 890 17.37 31.30 -2.12
CA GLY A 890 17.39 31.24 -3.59
C GLY A 890 18.67 30.61 -4.16
N ALA A 891 19.81 30.74 -3.47
CA ALA A 891 21.08 30.18 -3.91
C ALA A 891 21.14 28.65 -3.69
N LEU A 892 20.56 28.18 -2.58
CA LEU A 892 20.45 26.75 -2.25
C LEU A 892 19.62 25.98 -3.28
N GLU A 893 18.54 26.59 -3.80
CA GLU A 893 17.69 25.98 -4.83
C GLU A 893 18.42 25.94 -6.18
N GLN A 894 19.18 26.98 -6.53
CA GLN A 894 19.99 27.02 -7.74
C GLN A 894 21.18 26.03 -7.70
N GLU A 895 21.80 25.82 -6.54
CA GLU A 895 22.88 24.84 -6.39
C GLU A 895 22.40 23.39 -6.20
N LEU A 896 21.22 23.15 -5.62
CA LEU A 896 20.55 21.85 -5.69
C LEU A 896 20.14 21.53 -7.14
N GLU A 897 19.74 22.55 -7.90
CA GLU A 897 19.51 22.44 -9.35
C GLU A 897 20.81 22.13 -10.10
N GLU A 898 21.95 22.72 -9.73
CA GLU A 898 23.26 22.45 -10.35
C GLU A 898 23.87 21.11 -9.90
N PHE A 899 23.62 20.67 -8.66
CA PHE A 899 23.98 19.34 -8.15
C PHE A 899 23.11 18.25 -8.80
N ARG A 900 21.81 18.50 -8.99
CA ARG A 900 20.90 17.67 -9.82
C ARG A 900 21.24 17.75 -11.31
N ALA A 901 21.65 18.90 -11.84
CA ALA A 901 22.08 19.04 -13.23
C ALA A 901 23.40 18.31 -13.49
N GLY A 902 24.28 18.21 -12.49
CA GLY A 902 25.45 17.33 -12.50
C GLY A 902 25.11 15.84 -12.45
N MET A 903 23.84 15.46 -12.20
CA MET A 903 23.32 14.09 -12.23
C MET A 903 22.78 13.69 -13.62
N GLU A 904 22.83 14.56 -14.63
CA GLU A 904 22.32 14.32 -16.00
C GLU A 904 23.46 14.21 -17.05
N VAL A 905 24.58 13.60 -16.68
CA VAL A 905 25.55 13.07 -17.66
C VAL A 905 25.19 11.62 -17.96
N ASP A 906 24.28 11.40 -18.91
CA ASP A 906 24.35 10.20 -19.73
C ASP A 906 25.62 10.36 -20.61
N ASP A 907 26.60 9.50 -20.36
CA ASP A 907 27.82 9.37 -21.16
C ASP A 907 27.45 8.83 -22.54
N ASP A 908 27.13 9.74 -23.46
CA ASP A 908 27.60 9.64 -24.84
C ASP A 908 28.44 10.88 -25.12
N THR A 909 29.68 10.63 -25.50
CA THR A 909 30.65 11.61 -26.02
C THR A 909 30.05 12.51 -27.09
N ASP A 910 29.65 13.72 -26.72
CA ASP A 910 30.01 15.01 -27.33
C ASP A 910 29.10 16.10 -26.76
N GLY A 911 29.67 17.28 -26.51
CA GLY A 911 29.13 18.27 -25.59
C GLY A 911 27.74 18.85 -25.89
N VAL A 912 27.20 19.47 -24.82
CA VAL A 912 25.98 20.28 -24.66
C VAL A 912 24.83 19.52 -23.97
N GLY A 913 24.74 19.77 -22.66
CA GLY A 913 23.89 19.08 -21.68
C GLY A 913 22.37 19.16 -21.93
N GLU A 914 21.71 18.10 -21.49
CA GLU A 914 20.27 17.92 -21.49
C GLU A 914 19.77 17.81 -20.06
N GLN A 915 18.59 18.39 -19.84
CA GLN A 915 18.03 18.68 -18.54
C GLN A 915 16.54 18.27 -18.59
N GLU A 916 16.12 17.21 -17.88
CA GLU A 916 14.72 16.82 -17.59
C GLU A 916 14.39 17.27 -16.16
N ASP A 917 13.40 18.15 -15.99
CA ASP A 917 13.04 18.68 -14.67
C ASP A 917 12.24 17.58 -13.99
N GLU A 918 12.85 16.84 -13.06
CA GLU A 918 12.06 16.24 -11.99
C GLU A 918 11.55 17.39 -11.11
N GLU A 919 10.46 18.02 -11.55
CA GLU A 919 9.50 18.62 -10.62
C GLU A 919 9.27 17.57 -9.55
N VAL A 920 9.81 17.82 -8.34
CA VAL A 920 9.44 17.09 -7.13
C VAL A 920 7.92 17.04 -7.14
N VAL A 921 7.39 15.84 -7.36
CA VAL A 921 5.96 15.61 -7.39
C VAL A 921 5.43 16.12 -6.06
N GLN A 922 4.53 17.10 -6.10
CA GLN A 922 3.71 17.40 -4.94
C GLN A 922 2.87 16.16 -4.71
N GLU A 923 3.33 15.30 -3.83
CA GLU A 923 2.45 14.32 -3.22
C GLU A 923 1.60 15.08 -2.20
N TRP A 924 0.29 14.77 -2.23
CA TRP A 924 -0.74 15.19 -1.29
C TRP A 924 -1.41 16.54 -1.60
N GLU A 925 -2.44 16.48 -2.45
CA GLU A 925 -3.71 17.15 -2.13
C GLU A 925 -4.55 16.15 -1.31
N VAL A 926 -4.96 16.56 -0.12
CA VAL A 926 -6.03 15.89 0.61
C VAL A 926 -7.34 16.45 0.04
N GLU A 927 -8.01 15.66 -0.78
CA GLU A 927 -9.46 15.74 -0.88
C GLU A 927 -10.01 15.07 0.39
N ASP A 928 -10.96 15.75 1.02
CA ASP A 928 -11.81 15.24 2.09
C ASP A 928 -12.50 13.92 1.70
N GLU A 929 -13.05 13.19 2.69
CA GLU A 929 -13.71 11.88 2.50
C GLU A 929 -14.85 11.89 1.44
N ASP A 930 -15.26 13.08 0.98
CA ASP A 930 -16.30 13.30 -0.02
C ASP A 930 -15.80 13.85 -1.38
N GLY A 931 -14.49 13.98 -1.59
CA GLY A 931 -13.91 14.23 -2.92
C GLY A 931 -14.10 15.64 -3.49
N ARG A 932 -13.93 16.70 -2.68
CA ARG A 932 -13.87 18.08 -3.20
C ARG A 932 -12.46 18.67 -3.01
N PRO A 933 -11.94 19.44 -3.99
CA PRO A 933 -10.73 20.23 -3.79
C PRO A 933 -11.03 21.36 -2.80
N GLY A 934 -10.26 21.47 -1.73
CA GLY A 934 -10.36 22.57 -0.78
C GLY A 934 -10.00 23.91 -1.44
N GLU A 935 -10.99 24.77 -1.67
CA GLU A 935 -10.76 26.15 -2.09
C GLU A 935 -10.10 26.94 -0.95
N LEU A 936 -8.84 27.33 -1.14
CA LEU A 936 -8.21 28.40 -0.38
C LEU A 936 -8.70 29.74 -0.95
N GLY A 937 -9.77 30.28 -0.36
CA GLY A 937 -10.30 31.60 -0.72
C GLY A 937 -9.51 32.76 -0.11
N LEU A 938 -8.93 33.60 -0.97
CA LEU A 938 -8.71 35.02 -0.75
C LEU A 938 -9.05 35.75 -2.05
N GLU A 939 -10.20 36.43 -2.13
CA GLU A 939 -10.34 37.82 -2.59
C GLU A 939 -11.82 38.26 -2.66
N ASP A 940 -12.04 39.53 -2.31
CA ASP A 940 -13.31 40.23 -2.09
C ASP A 940 -14.12 40.55 -3.37
N ASP A 941 -15.44 40.61 -3.17
CA ASP A 941 -16.47 41.46 -3.81
C ASP A 941 -16.78 41.39 -5.32
N ALA A 942 -17.96 40.83 -5.66
CA ALA A 942 -19.18 41.59 -6.03
C ALA A 942 -20.12 40.87 -7.05
N LEU A 943 -21.34 40.56 -6.58
CA LEU A 943 -22.64 40.53 -7.30
C LEU A 943 -22.94 39.45 -8.37
N GLY A 944 -23.97 38.62 -8.11
CA GLY A 944 -24.90 38.15 -9.17
C GLY A 944 -25.35 36.68 -9.15
N GLU A 945 -26.23 36.32 -8.22
CA GLU A 945 -27.36 35.37 -8.29
C GLU A 945 -27.27 34.03 -9.08
N GLY A 946 -27.41 32.91 -8.34
CA GLY A 946 -28.39 31.87 -8.69
C GLY A 946 -27.91 30.41 -8.79
N LEU A 947 -27.88 29.68 -7.66
CA LEU A 947 -28.60 28.40 -7.40
C LEU A 947 -27.91 27.62 -6.27
N ASN A 948 -28.56 27.64 -5.10
CA ASN A 948 -28.20 26.97 -3.86
C ASN A 948 -28.57 25.48 -3.90
N ASP A 949 -27.77 24.65 -3.22
CA ASP A 949 -28.24 23.56 -2.35
C ASP A 949 -27.18 23.36 -1.24
N GLU A 950 -27.53 23.84 -0.03
CA GLU A 950 -26.75 23.89 1.21
C GLU A 950 -26.58 22.50 1.87
N TYR A 951 -25.38 22.24 2.40
CA TYR A 951 -25.15 21.33 3.52
C TYR A 951 -24.32 22.07 4.57
N ASP A 952 -25.01 22.60 5.59
CA ASP A 952 -24.40 23.21 6.77
C ASP A 952 -24.13 22.15 7.84
N ILE A 953 -22.88 22.05 8.31
CA ILE A 953 -22.50 21.39 9.56
C ILE A 953 -21.90 22.47 10.45
N ALA A 954 -22.62 22.86 11.51
CA ALA A 954 -22.15 23.81 12.52
C ALA A 954 -22.18 23.22 13.94
N GLY A 955 -21.08 23.43 14.67
CA GLY A 955 -21.06 23.52 16.15
C GLY A 955 -20.28 22.42 16.89
N TYR A 956 -18.94 22.40 16.88
CA TYR A 956 -17.99 22.99 17.86
C TYR A 956 -18.05 22.49 19.31
N ALA A 957 -16.89 22.05 19.84
CA ALA A 957 -16.11 22.81 20.84
C ALA A 957 -14.77 22.12 21.21
N ALA A 958 -13.67 22.83 20.95
CA ALA A 958 -12.36 22.67 21.62
C ALA A 958 -12.42 23.27 23.05
N PRO A 959 -11.47 23.04 23.98
CA PRO A 959 -10.04 23.32 23.83
C PRO A 959 -9.11 22.09 23.83
#